data_AF-A0A7C1M955-F1
#
_entry.id   AF-A0A7C1M955-F1
#
_cell.length_a   1.000
_cell.length_b   1.000
_cell.length_c   1.000
_cell.angle_alpha   90.00
_cell.angle_beta   90.00
_cell.angle_gamma   90.00
#
_symmetry.space_group_name_H-M   'P 1'
#
loop_
_entity.id
_entity.type
_entity.pdbx_description
1 polymer ?
#
loop_
_entity_poly.entity_id
_entity_poly.type
_entity_poly.pdbx_seq_one_letter_code
_entity_poly.pdbx_strand_id
1 'polypeptide(L)'
;MTDPEADAMTVYVYANNDSGGLNNSDGLVYIEENVANGSEVTYNLTALPVKPSEDGLVALWHFDNLSVFGENDTYFYNFAGSGGINNASCSVSTCPDFNISEGKFGGSFNFDNSSNDEIILDSGFTSYVNFSIMAWIKLDVGVIPGINYALWGKDSMNRIMIRTTDHYIELNDNPSQGSSTTSMVGFWEHIAIIKNDSTGNFYRNGVLIDSWFVGTTAIDFSSSSIGSRPPGVNFFRGNIDEFAIYNISLNASEVLDKYRLGEGTYYWQVNVSDGALSNISNMVEFTVDATAPTSLNFTSPALDNASITTNNWIFVNVTSSESINTCLLDWNNGSTQNVSMSTSGTNCFVNMTNLIDYVYTFKVWANDSAGNLNSTELRQITINTVNSYHIDSTNGDDSNNGFTDSAPFQTISKLNDILLSPGDIIYFKRGELWREQLNISSSGNSSDFITFTTYGAGDKPIISGSDLVTGWTLYSGNTYNTSLATFPGQIYVNNTIQLPNGTSSDALTVGRYFYNATENMLYIHLPNNGNVSQSTIEATRDHALLIDTASYLNFSDLRLEKTNKSTIYITTLSSSIDNFIFKNINSSYAGERGFEARGSSRINNVTIENSIISYWAREFVDLNVSSYFSSPAITLRGNTGGDYWLIRNNTIIGDGVYGFDTSYDINGIDIKNSVNPIIEYNEIKGAHHGIVIRGAGSSGWNIRYNYVHELADDLIWFSNVDSSTGVTYGNILANGSDDGVDTDGSLDVGLIANNIFYEVMSQMIPYATEGAHGIFKNNIFVKVSQSGAFIMTEPNVGLSNSVFENNLYYNFSSISFASINGTAYTFTEWQSAFGNDSTSLYTNPLFNNETSFDFTLQSTSPAIDTGLNLGSPYDFILSSGSNWTNQIRLLDQDDYGSGWEIGAYVYEPPTTITETTTISTSGGYPSYSVSETQFVEGYTKQLSKNHKLRFKVEGESHLLKVDEVTESTVKIIVSSEPQEATLAINDTRKFELTNDSFYDVSVTLNSIINKRANLTIQSINETITPETIAEEEEKAQEIFEEEVEDRLSIIESILIVVLAIIVFGSLVWFVWKRK
;
A
#
# COMPACT_ATOMS: atom_id res chain seq x y z
N MET A 1 -33.56 45.59 44.97
CA MET A 1 -33.50 46.97 45.50
C MET A 1 -34.17 47.01 46.85
N THR A 2 -33.62 47.71 47.85
CA THR A 2 -34.21 47.80 49.20
C THR A 2 -34.24 49.23 49.70
N ASP A 3 -35.39 49.64 50.20
CA ASP A 3 -35.65 50.94 50.80
C ASP A 3 -36.13 50.77 52.26
N PRO A 4 -35.41 51.32 53.26
CA PRO A 4 -35.81 51.27 54.67
C PRO A 4 -37.17 51.93 54.96
N GLU A 5 -37.54 52.95 54.19
CA GLU A 5 -38.79 53.73 54.33
C GLU A 5 -39.99 53.05 53.66
N ALA A 6 -39.73 52.06 52.78
CA ALA A 6 -40.70 51.28 52.02
C ALA A 6 -41.58 52.11 51.06
N ASP A 7 -41.03 53.21 50.56
CA ASP A 7 -41.65 54.02 49.52
C ASP A 7 -41.30 53.47 48.13
N ALA A 8 -41.91 54.04 47.09
CA ALA A 8 -41.63 53.66 45.71
C ALA A 8 -40.39 54.40 45.21
N MET A 9 -39.47 53.68 44.55
CA MET A 9 -38.19 54.20 44.09
C MET A 9 -38.17 54.41 42.57
N THR A 10 -37.28 55.29 42.13
CA THR A 10 -36.82 55.36 40.74
C THR A 10 -35.43 54.76 40.64
N VAL A 11 -35.24 53.81 39.72
CA VAL A 11 -33.97 53.14 39.47
C VAL A 11 -33.39 53.62 38.16
N TYR A 12 -32.13 54.05 38.19
CA TYR A 12 -31.35 54.41 37.02
C TYR A 12 -30.17 53.45 36.90
N VAL A 13 -29.98 52.82 35.74
CA VAL A 13 -28.77 52.06 35.43
C VAL A 13 -27.97 52.83 34.41
N TYR A 14 -26.68 53.00 34.69
CA TYR A 14 -25.73 53.63 33.80
C TYR A 14 -24.72 52.60 33.29
N ALA A 15 -24.40 52.65 32.00
CA ALA A 15 -23.30 51.90 31.41
C ALA A 15 -22.56 52.76 30.37
N ASN A 16 -21.24 52.61 30.29
CA ASN A 16 -20.40 53.36 29.36
C ASN A 16 -19.05 52.64 29.14
N ASN A 17 -18.35 52.91 28.04
CA ASN A 17 -16.95 52.50 27.83
C ASN A 17 -15.93 53.54 28.35
N ASP A 18 -16.40 54.58 29.04
CA ASP A 18 -15.61 55.51 29.82
C ASP A 18 -16.23 55.67 31.21
N SER A 19 -15.44 55.40 32.26
CA SER A 19 -15.85 55.56 33.66
C SER A 19 -16.37 56.96 34.01
N GLY A 20 -15.96 58.00 33.27
CA GLY A 20 -16.46 59.38 33.45
C GLY A 20 -17.86 59.64 32.89
N GLY A 21 -18.37 58.75 32.03
CA GLY A 21 -19.63 58.88 31.29
C GLY A 21 -20.84 58.23 31.97
N LEU A 22 -20.75 57.81 33.23
CA LEU A 22 -21.85 57.17 33.97
C LEU A 22 -22.81 58.21 34.57
N ASN A 23 -23.51 58.93 33.70
CA ASN A 23 -24.42 60.02 34.06
C ASN A 23 -25.62 60.09 33.10
N ASN A 24 -26.58 60.99 33.36
CA ASN A 24 -27.84 61.11 32.62
C ASN A 24 -27.70 61.51 31.15
N SER A 25 -26.56 62.05 30.71
CA SER A 25 -26.36 62.45 29.31
C SER A 25 -25.56 61.44 28.50
N ASP A 26 -24.66 60.68 29.14
CA ASP A 26 -23.68 59.89 28.38
C ASP A 26 -23.87 58.39 28.55
N GLY A 27 -24.59 57.95 29.58
CA GLY A 27 -24.58 56.54 29.97
C GLY A 27 -25.87 56.00 30.55
N LEU A 28 -26.98 56.74 30.55
CA LEU A 28 -28.26 56.20 31.03
C LEU A 28 -28.73 55.10 30.07
N VAL A 29 -28.82 53.86 30.58
CA VAL A 29 -29.26 52.70 29.76
C VAL A 29 -30.61 52.15 30.19
N TYR A 30 -31.06 52.48 31.41
CA TYR A 30 -32.34 52.02 31.95
C TYR A 30 -32.85 52.99 33.00
N ILE A 31 -34.15 53.27 32.94
CA ILE A 31 -34.88 53.99 33.99
C ILE A 31 -36.17 53.24 34.29
N GLU A 32 -36.53 53.13 35.56
CA GLU A 32 -37.82 52.58 35.99
C GLU A 32 -38.33 53.37 37.19
N GLU A 33 -39.54 53.89 37.08
CA GLU A 33 -40.23 54.60 38.16
C GLU A 33 -41.20 53.69 38.91
N ASN A 34 -41.56 54.09 40.13
CA ASN A 34 -42.51 53.38 40.99
C ASN A 34 -42.09 51.95 41.38
N VAL A 35 -40.78 51.68 41.44
CA VAL A 35 -40.22 50.38 41.83
C VAL A 35 -40.46 50.13 43.32
N ALA A 36 -41.25 49.10 43.63
CA ALA A 36 -41.56 48.74 45.00
C ALA A 36 -40.33 48.21 45.77
N ASN A 37 -40.27 48.49 47.07
CA ASN A 37 -39.25 47.93 47.95
C ASN A 37 -39.17 46.40 47.87
N GLY A 38 -37.96 45.85 47.74
CA GLY A 38 -37.70 44.41 47.63
C GLY A 38 -37.73 43.86 46.20
N SER A 39 -38.02 44.70 45.19
CA SER A 39 -38.06 44.26 43.78
C SER A 39 -36.68 43.91 43.23
N GLU A 40 -36.62 42.91 42.36
CA GLU A 40 -35.47 42.59 41.53
C GLU A 40 -35.60 43.30 40.19
N VAL A 41 -34.57 44.04 39.79
CA VAL A 41 -34.49 44.74 38.51
C VAL A 41 -33.41 44.05 37.69
N THR A 42 -33.75 43.61 36.48
CA THR A 42 -32.81 42.96 35.56
C THR A 42 -32.75 43.73 34.26
N TYR A 43 -31.54 44.13 33.86
CA TYR A 43 -31.30 44.78 32.58
C TYR A 43 -30.23 44.01 31.80
N ASN A 44 -30.50 43.76 30.51
CA ASN A 44 -29.56 43.10 29.62
C ASN A 44 -28.88 44.15 28.72
N LEU A 45 -27.66 44.52 29.10
CA LEU A 45 -26.87 45.50 28.36
C LEU A 45 -26.43 44.90 27.02
N THR A 46 -26.99 45.43 25.94
CA THR A 46 -26.73 44.94 24.57
C THR A 46 -26.00 45.95 23.69
N ALA A 47 -26.09 47.24 24.01
CA ALA A 47 -25.47 48.36 23.31
C ALA A 47 -25.29 49.53 24.30
N LEU A 48 -24.67 50.63 23.86
CA LEU A 48 -24.58 51.88 24.62
C LEU A 48 -25.36 53.01 23.92
N PRO A 49 -25.89 54.00 24.66
CA PRO A 49 -26.45 55.21 24.09
C PRO A 49 -25.37 56.01 23.35
N VAL A 50 -25.80 56.87 22.43
CA VAL A 50 -24.90 57.75 21.68
C VAL A 50 -24.36 58.81 22.63
N LYS A 51 -23.04 59.06 22.62
CA LYS A 51 -22.50 60.07 23.53
C LYS A 51 -22.60 61.48 22.93
N PRO A 52 -22.99 62.49 23.73
CA PRO A 52 -23.00 63.90 23.32
C PRO A 52 -21.66 64.43 22.78
N SER A 53 -20.55 63.80 23.19
CA SER A 53 -19.18 64.18 22.87
C SER A 53 -18.61 63.55 21.60
N GLU A 54 -19.39 62.74 20.87
CA GLU A 54 -18.92 62.06 19.68
C GLU A 54 -18.59 63.02 18.52
N ASP A 55 -17.54 62.67 17.77
CA ASP A 55 -17.08 63.48 16.65
C ASP A 55 -18.14 63.54 15.55
N GLY A 56 -18.32 64.73 14.97
CA GLY A 56 -19.29 65.00 13.93
C GLY A 56 -20.77 64.95 14.34
N LEU A 57 -21.12 64.68 15.60
CA LEU A 57 -22.51 64.69 16.07
C LEU A 57 -23.08 66.13 16.07
N VAL A 58 -24.22 66.33 15.39
CA VAL A 58 -24.88 67.64 15.26
C VAL A 58 -26.30 67.66 15.83
N ALA A 59 -26.93 66.50 16.01
CA ALA A 59 -28.17 66.36 16.75
C ALA A 59 -28.20 65.03 17.50
N LEU A 60 -28.72 65.05 18.73
CA LEU A 60 -29.00 63.86 19.53
C LEU A 60 -30.17 64.13 20.46
N TRP A 61 -31.19 63.28 20.37
CA TRP A 61 -32.30 63.24 21.32
C TRP A 61 -32.37 61.85 21.93
N HIS A 62 -32.12 61.76 23.23
CA HIS A 62 -32.22 60.53 24.01
C HIS A 62 -33.66 60.10 24.25
N PHE A 63 -34.63 61.01 24.13
CA PHE A 63 -36.06 60.67 24.29
C PHE A 63 -36.44 60.08 25.67
N ASP A 64 -35.65 60.42 26.70
CA ASP A 64 -35.84 60.02 28.10
C ASP A 64 -36.78 60.94 28.91
N ASN A 65 -37.20 62.08 28.35
CA ASN A 65 -38.05 63.09 28.99
C ASN A 65 -37.53 63.56 30.37
N LEU A 66 -36.22 63.82 30.46
CA LEU A 66 -35.57 64.15 31.73
C LEU A 66 -35.67 65.66 32.02
N SER A 67 -36.51 66.01 33.00
CA SER A 67 -36.72 67.40 33.43
C SER A 67 -35.45 68.16 33.84
N VAL A 68 -34.37 67.47 34.23
CA VAL A 68 -33.07 68.08 34.56
C VAL A 68 -32.44 68.83 33.37
N PHE A 69 -32.78 68.45 32.14
CA PHE A 69 -32.35 69.12 30.91
C PHE A 69 -33.44 70.05 30.33
N GLY A 70 -34.57 70.21 31.04
CA GLY A 70 -35.72 71.01 30.61
C GLY A 70 -36.66 70.31 29.64
N GLU A 71 -36.47 69.00 29.40
CA GLU A 71 -37.38 68.19 28.60
C GLU A 71 -38.77 68.09 29.23
N ASN A 72 -39.76 68.01 28.36
CA ASN A 72 -41.17 67.75 28.69
C ASN A 72 -41.87 67.21 27.44
N ASP A 73 -43.16 66.89 27.57
CA ASP A 73 -44.00 66.31 26.50
C ASP A 73 -44.04 67.12 25.18
N THR A 74 -43.56 68.36 25.15
CA THR A 74 -43.55 69.22 23.96
C THR A 74 -42.16 69.73 23.55
N TYR A 75 -41.12 69.47 24.35
CA TYR A 75 -39.78 70.01 24.15
C TYR A 75 -38.72 68.92 24.35
N PHE A 76 -37.89 68.72 23.33
CA PHE A 76 -36.86 67.68 23.28
C PHE A 76 -35.49 68.33 23.19
N TYR A 77 -34.64 68.04 24.18
CA TYR A 77 -33.34 68.69 24.34
C TYR A 77 -32.32 68.07 23.37
N ASN A 78 -31.65 68.90 22.57
CA ASN A 78 -30.55 68.43 21.74
C ASN A 78 -29.26 68.34 22.56
N PHE A 79 -28.77 67.12 22.76
CA PHE A 79 -27.57 66.82 23.52
C PHE A 79 -26.28 67.06 22.72
N ALA A 80 -26.34 67.15 21.39
CA ALA A 80 -25.16 67.38 20.57
C ALA A 80 -24.53 68.77 20.77
N GLY A 81 -23.20 68.84 20.76
CA GLY A 81 -22.42 70.09 20.66
C GLY A 81 -22.67 71.14 21.74
N SER A 82 -21.92 71.15 22.85
CA SER A 82 -22.05 72.11 23.98
C SER A 82 -23.44 72.27 24.61
N GLY A 83 -24.46 71.53 24.15
CA GLY A 83 -25.80 71.40 24.71
C GLY A 83 -26.76 72.53 24.33
N GLY A 84 -27.96 72.18 23.88
CA GLY A 84 -29.14 73.07 23.88
C GLY A 84 -29.29 74.02 22.69
N ILE A 85 -28.57 73.83 21.59
CA ILE A 85 -28.80 74.49 20.31
C ILE A 85 -29.55 73.56 19.35
N ASN A 86 -30.43 74.10 18.49
CA ASN A 86 -31.20 73.32 17.52
C ASN A 86 -32.03 72.18 18.16
N ASN A 87 -32.79 72.51 19.21
CA ASN A 87 -33.69 71.57 19.88
C ASN A 87 -34.85 71.15 18.96
N ALA A 88 -35.72 70.26 19.44
CA ALA A 88 -36.94 69.92 18.71
C ALA A 88 -38.18 70.18 19.57
N SER A 89 -39.32 70.37 18.91
CA SER A 89 -40.59 70.63 19.58
C SER A 89 -41.77 70.13 18.76
N CYS A 90 -42.91 69.99 19.41
CA CYS A 90 -44.17 69.64 18.78
C CYS A 90 -45.32 70.45 19.41
N SER A 91 -46.46 70.53 18.73
CA SER A 91 -47.65 71.15 19.32
C SER A 91 -48.35 70.14 20.23
N VAL A 92 -49.02 70.59 21.30
CA VAL A 92 -49.70 69.71 22.27
C VAL A 92 -50.66 68.70 21.60
N SER A 93 -51.25 69.05 20.46
CA SER A 93 -52.14 68.17 19.69
C SER A 93 -51.43 67.28 18.66
N THR A 94 -50.11 67.34 18.55
CA THR A 94 -49.28 66.65 17.54
C THR A 94 -48.06 65.97 18.16
N CYS A 95 -47.94 65.95 19.50
CA CYS A 95 -46.80 65.35 20.17
C CYS A 95 -47.01 63.86 20.39
N PRO A 96 -45.98 63.02 20.19
CA PRO A 96 -46.03 61.61 20.59
C PRO A 96 -46.08 61.48 22.12
N ASP A 97 -46.60 60.35 22.60
CA ASP A 97 -46.74 60.07 24.03
C ASP A 97 -45.42 59.53 24.60
N PHE A 98 -44.97 60.05 25.75
CA PHE A 98 -43.79 59.53 26.44
C PHE A 98 -44.08 58.15 27.07
N ASN A 99 -43.16 57.20 26.88
CA ASN A 99 -43.23 55.86 27.44
C ASN A 99 -41.95 55.50 28.19
N ILE A 100 -41.99 55.67 29.51
CA ILE A 100 -40.86 55.35 30.39
C ILE A 100 -40.57 53.83 30.49
N SER A 101 -41.58 53.00 30.28
CA SER A 101 -41.49 51.55 30.51
C SER A 101 -40.99 50.77 29.29
N GLU A 102 -40.85 51.43 28.14
CA GLU A 102 -40.56 50.79 26.87
C GLU A 102 -39.52 51.59 26.06
N GLY A 103 -38.40 51.95 26.68
CA GLY A 103 -37.21 52.48 26.00
C GLY A 103 -36.24 51.40 25.52
N LYS A 104 -35.36 51.74 24.57
CA LYS A 104 -34.16 50.95 24.28
C LYS A 104 -33.07 51.32 25.28
N PHE A 105 -32.93 52.63 25.54
CA PHE A 105 -32.14 53.19 26.63
C PHE A 105 -33.04 54.14 27.39
N GLY A 106 -33.18 53.96 28.70
CA GLY A 106 -34.08 54.79 29.49
C GLY A 106 -35.54 54.72 28.99
N GLY A 107 -36.08 55.85 28.53
CA GLY A 107 -37.44 56.00 28.02
C GLY A 107 -37.54 55.96 26.49
N SER A 108 -38.72 56.21 25.94
CA SER A 108 -38.90 56.48 24.50
C SER A 108 -40.17 57.30 24.24
N PHE A 109 -40.37 57.73 22.99
CA PHE A 109 -41.64 58.34 22.56
C PHE A 109 -42.41 57.42 21.61
N ASN A 110 -43.68 57.23 21.92
CA ASN A 110 -44.64 56.41 21.16
C ASN A 110 -45.43 57.26 20.17
N PHE A 111 -45.38 56.89 18.90
CA PHE A 111 -46.15 57.49 17.82
C PHE A 111 -47.32 56.54 17.50
N ASP A 112 -48.55 56.96 17.73
CA ASP A 112 -49.74 56.09 17.70
C ASP A 112 -50.43 56.04 16.32
N ASN A 113 -49.90 56.80 15.35
CA ASN A 113 -50.42 56.94 13.98
C ASN A 113 -51.86 57.51 13.93
N SER A 114 -52.27 58.25 14.96
CA SER A 114 -53.22 59.34 14.79
C SER A 114 -52.62 60.34 13.80
N SER A 115 -53.44 61.02 13.02
CA SER A 115 -53.05 61.86 11.87
C SER A 115 -52.25 63.13 12.21
N ASN A 116 -51.45 63.13 13.28
CA ASN A 116 -50.89 64.31 13.91
C ASN A 116 -49.55 64.09 14.64
N ASP A 117 -49.02 62.89 14.87
CA ASP A 117 -47.80 62.75 15.68
C ASP A 117 -46.52 63.11 14.92
N GLU A 118 -45.92 64.27 15.24
CA GLU A 118 -44.66 64.71 14.65
C GLU A 118 -43.81 65.55 15.61
N ILE A 119 -42.51 65.28 15.63
CA ILE A 119 -41.51 66.11 16.31
C ILE A 119 -40.79 66.96 15.24
N ILE A 120 -40.86 68.28 15.35
CA ILE A 120 -40.32 69.22 14.37
C ILE A 120 -38.95 69.74 14.85
N LEU A 121 -37.94 69.61 13.98
CA LEU A 121 -36.61 70.14 14.20
C LEU A 121 -36.60 71.67 14.06
N ASP A 122 -35.85 72.36 14.93
CA ASP A 122 -35.72 73.81 14.88
C ASP A 122 -35.12 74.30 13.54
N SER A 123 -35.40 75.56 13.21
CA SER A 123 -34.95 76.23 11.99
C SER A 123 -33.43 76.49 11.91
N GLY A 124 -32.68 76.24 12.99
CA GLY A 124 -31.24 76.49 13.08
C GLY A 124 -30.33 75.39 12.49
N PHE A 125 -30.89 74.29 11.98
CA PHE A 125 -30.13 73.28 11.24
C PHE A 125 -29.64 73.78 9.88
N THR A 126 -28.58 73.14 9.35
CA THR A 126 -27.96 73.52 8.07
C THR A 126 -27.97 72.35 7.07
N SER A 127 -27.40 72.56 5.88
CA SER A 127 -27.31 71.53 4.85
C SER A 127 -25.99 70.75 4.92
N TYR A 128 -26.05 69.42 4.82
CA TYR A 128 -24.87 68.56 4.83
C TYR A 128 -24.76 67.73 3.54
N VAL A 129 -23.55 67.65 2.96
CA VAL A 129 -23.26 66.77 1.82
C VAL A 129 -23.11 65.32 2.30
N ASN A 130 -22.35 65.13 3.37
CA ASN A 130 -22.09 63.83 4.00
C ASN A 130 -22.71 63.85 5.39
N PHE A 131 -23.45 62.81 5.74
CA PHE A 131 -24.12 62.72 7.04
C PHE A 131 -24.46 61.27 7.39
N SER A 132 -24.76 61.04 8.65
CA SER A 132 -25.31 59.79 9.16
C SER A 132 -26.54 60.09 10.01
N ILE A 133 -27.67 59.45 9.74
CA ILE A 133 -28.87 59.49 10.58
C ILE A 133 -29.03 58.11 11.21
N MET A 134 -29.24 58.05 12.51
CA MET A 134 -29.54 56.79 13.19
C MET A 134 -30.63 56.96 14.24
N ALA A 135 -31.33 55.87 14.51
CA ALA A 135 -32.29 55.77 15.59
C ALA A 135 -32.50 54.31 15.99
N TRP A 136 -32.89 54.09 17.24
CA TRP A 136 -33.56 52.87 17.64
C TRP A 136 -35.05 53.03 17.39
N ILE A 137 -35.66 52.02 16.76
CA ILE A 137 -37.10 52.00 16.49
C ILE A 137 -37.71 50.68 16.91
N LYS A 138 -38.98 50.71 17.30
CA LYS A 138 -39.79 49.51 17.55
C LYS A 138 -41.17 49.70 16.95
N LEU A 139 -41.42 49.09 15.79
CA LEU A 139 -42.73 49.17 15.12
C LEU A 139 -43.81 48.45 15.95
N ASP A 140 -44.98 49.07 16.06
CA ASP A 140 -46.15 48.51 16.75
C ASP A 140 -46.62 47.22 16.05
N VAL A 141 -47.10 46.24 16.82
CA VAL A 141 -47.70 44.99 16.31
C VAL A 141 -48.90 45.22 15.38
N GLY A 142 -49.53 46.39 15.45
CA GLY A 142 -50.66 46.77 14.61
C GLY A 142 -50.33 47.44 13.27
N VAL A 143 -49.07 47.55 12.85
CA VAL A 143 -48.70 48.13 11.55
C VAL A 143 -49.19 47.28 10.36
N ILE A 144 -49.50 47.93 9.24
CA ILE A 144 -50.04 47.30 8.04
C ILE A 144 -48.89 47.03 7.05
N PRO A 145 -48.72 45.78 6.58
CA PRO A 145 -47.70 45.45 5.58
C PRO A 145 -47.82 46.31 4.31
N GLY A 146 -46.69 46.80 3.82
CA GLY A 146 -46.59 47.62 2.61
C GLY A 146 -46.95 49.11 2.78
N ILE A 147 -47.34 49.57 3.98
CA ILE A 147 -47.55 50.99 4.27
C ILE A 147 -46.24 51.65 4.68
N ASN A 148 -46.00 52.86 4.17
CA ASN A 148 -44.85 53.71 4.52
C ASN A 148 -45.05 54.39 5.88
N TYR A 149 -44.18 54.08 6.84
CA TYR A 149 -44.06 54.77 8.14
C TYR A 149 -42.78 55.61 8.16
N ALA A 150 -42.89 56.94 8.29
CA ALA A 150 -41.72 57.82 8.19
C ALA A 150 -40.95 57.89 9.52
N LEU A 151 -39.70 57.43 9.52
CA LEU A 151 -38.78 57.68 10.64
C LEU A 151 -38.34 59.16 10.63
N TRP A 152 -38.02 59.69 9.44
CA TRP A 152 -37.63 61.08 9.24
C TRP A 152 -38.08 61.58 7.86
N GLY A 153 -38.43 62.87 7.75
CA GLY A 153 -38.73 63.48 6.47
C GLY A 153 -38.52 64.99 6.44
N LYS A 154 -38.06 65.50 5.29
CA LYS A 154 -37.99 66.94 5.00
C LYS A 154 -39.03 67.37 3.96
N ASP A 155 -39.19 66.58 2.90
CA ASP A 155 -40.08 66.87 1.78
C ASP A 155 -40.35 65.60 0.95
N SER A 156 -40.80 65.75 -0.31
CA SER A 156 -41.06 64.61 -1.20
C SER A 156 -39.81 63.99 -1.82
N MET A 157 -38.64 64.62 -1.69
CA MET A 157 -37.36 64.17 -2.28
C MET A 157 -36.37 63.65 -1.23
N ASN A 158 -36.63 63.94 0.06
CA ASN A 158 -35.76 63.57 1.18
C ASN A 158 -36.61 63.00 2.33
N ARG A 159 -36.61 61.67 2.48
CA ARG A 159 -37.42 60.93 3.45
C ARG A 159 -36.87 59.52 3.71
N ILE A 160 -37.01 59.05 4.95
CA ILE A 160 -36.69 57.70 5.39
C ILE A 160 -38.00 57.04 5.81
N MET A 161 -38.47 56.08 5.02
CA MET A 161 -39.69 55.33 5.30
C MET A 161 -39.36 53.86 5.56
N ILE A 162 -39.89 53.36 6.65
CA ILE A 162 -39.76 51.97 7.10
C ILE A 162 -41.09 51.26 6.85
N ARG A 163 -41.03 50.00 6.42
CA ARG A 163 -42.18 49.10 6.29
C ARG A 163 -41.89 47.81 7.04
N THR A 164 -42.87 46.90 7.11
CA THR A 164 -42.77 45.68 7.93
C THR A 164 -41.65 44.72 7.50
N THR A 165 -41.34 44.68 6.21
CA THR A 165 -40.47 43.66 5.59
C THR A 165 -39.59 44.25 4.50
N ASP A 166 -39.65 45.55 4.27
CA ASP A 166 -38.94 46.28 3.22
C ASP A 166 -38.72 47.73 3.67
N HIS A 167 -37.95 48.48 2.90
CA HIS A 167 -37.72 49.90 3.14
C HIS A 167 -38.05 50.74 1.91
N TYR A 168 -38.34 52.02 2.14
CA TYR A 168 -38.39 53.02 1.08
C TYR A 168 -37.61 54.24 1.59
N ILE A 169 -36.40 54.42 1.10
CA ILE A 169 -35.54 55.54 1.51
C ILE A 169 -35.25 56.37 0.29
N GLU A 170 -35.44 57.68 0.37
CA GLU A 170 -35.23 58.57 -0.76
C GLU A 170 -34.45 59.79 -0.30
N LEU A 171 -33.31 60.01 -0.93
CA LEU A 171 -32.42 61.14 -0.68
C LEU A 171 -32.12 61.79 -2.02
N ASN A 172 -32.26 63.11 -2.11
CA ASN A 172 -32.10 63.89 -3.34
C ASN A 172 -32.90 63.33 -4.53
N ASP A 173 -34.16 62.93 -4.33
CA ASP A 173 -35.05 62.39 -5.40
C ASP A 173 -34.54 61.06 -6.00
N ASN A 174 -33.66 60.35 -5.28
CA ASN A 174 -33.16 59.03 -5.65
C ASN A 174 -33.61 57.98 -4.61
N PRO A 175 -34.65 57.19 -4.91
CA PRO A 175 -35.18 56.19 -3.98
C PRO A 175 -34.40 54.87 -4.03
N SER A 176 -34.24 54.25 -2.87
CA SER A 176 -33.86 52.86 -2.64
C SER A 176 -35.05 52.11 -2.05
N GLN A 177 -35.29 50.91 -2.59
CA GLN A 177 -36.28 49.96 -2.10
C GLN A 177 -35.65 48.57 -2.08
N GLY A 178 -35.57 47.95 -0.90
CA GLY A 178 -35.05 46.60 -0.72
C GLY A 178 -35.95 45.79 0.20
N SER A 179 -35.93 44.47 0.02
CA SER A 179 -36.76 43.53 0.79
C SER A 179 -35.89 42.74 1.79
N SER A 180 -36.43 42.53 2.98
CA SER A 180 -35.89 41.66 4.04
C SER A 180 -36.86 40.52 4.33
N THR A 181 -36.32 39.33 4.63
CA THR A 181 -37.11 38.15 5.01
C THR A 181 -37.55 38.16 6.47
N THR A 182 -37.05 39.10 7.29
CA THR A 182 -37.34 39.18 8.73
C THR A 182 -38.23 40.38 9.06
N SER A 183 -39.39 40.09 9.67
CA SER A 183 -40.35 41.11 10.17
C SER A 183 -39.68 42.08 11.15
N MET A 184 -39.95 43.38 10.98
CA MET A 184 -39.45 44.48 11.82
C MET A 184 -40.37 44.80 13.01
N VAL A 185 -41.42 43.99 13.21
CA VAL A 185 -42.56 44.33 14.07
C VAL A 185 -42.35 43.79 15.49
N GLY A 186 -42.53 44.63 16.50
CA GLY A 186 -42.56 44.24 17.92
C GLY A 186 -41.18 44.10 18.59
N PHE A 187 -40.08 44.37 17.89
CA PHE A 187 -38.72 44.30 18.43
C PHE A 187 -37.96 45.60 18.18
N TRP A 188 -37.01 45.92 19.07
CA TRP A 188 -36.11 47.05 18.88
C TRP A 188 -35.11 46.77 17.76
N GLU A 189 -34.99 47.72 16.84
CA GLU A 189 -34.05 47.66 15.73
C GLU A 189 -33.26 48.96 15.64
N HIS A 190 -31.97 48.83 15.33
CA HIS A 190 -31.12 49.99 15.06
C HIS A 190 -31.11 50.26 13.56
N ILE A 191 -31.55 51.45 13.17
CA ILE A 191 -31.61 51.90 11.79
C ILE A 191 -30.57 52.98 11.58
N ALA A 192 -29.69 52.82 10.58
CA ALA A 192 -28.71 53.84 10.22
C ALA A 192 -28.67 54.09 8.71
N ILE A 193 -28.74 55.36 8.32
CA ILE A 193 -28.69 55.83 6.93
C ILE A 193 -27.45 56.70 6.80
N ILE A 194 -26.49 56.25 5.99
CA ILE A 194 -25.20 56.91 5.80
C ILE A 194 -25.14 57.47 4.39
N LYS A 195 -25.02 58.78 4.24
CA LYS A 195 -24.69 59.42 2.96
C LYS A 195 -23.20 59.73 2.94
N ASN A 196 -22.49 59.11 2.00
CA ASN A 196 -21.08 59.35 1.71
C ASN A 196 -20.91 59.76 0.25
N ASP A 197 -20.63 61.04 0.03
CA ASP A 197 -20.57 61.73 -1.26
C ASP A 197 -21.81 61.48 -2.10
N SER A 198 -21.74 60.58 -3.08
CA SER A 198 -22.84 60.23 -3.98
C SER A 198 -23.57 58.94 -3.62
N THR A 199 -23.20 58.28 -2.52
CA THR A 199 -23.71 56.96 -2.14
C THR A 199 -24.51 57.05 -0.84
N GLY A 200 -25.72 56.48 -0.84
CA GLY A 200 -26.52 56.22 0.34
C GLY A 200 -26.37 54.76 0.74
N ASN A 201 -26.15 54.50 2.02
CA ASN A 201 -26.10 53.16 2.59
C ASN A 201 -27.15 53.03 3.69
N PHE A 202 -27.91 51.93 3.67
CA PHE A 202 -28.88 51.61 4.71
C PHE A 202 -28.39 50.40 5.50
N TYR A 203 -28.22 50.59 6.80
CA TYR A 203 -27.87 49.56 7.75
C TYR A 203 -29.04 49.26 8.67
N ARG A 204 -29.23 47.98 8.98
CA ARG A 204 -30.16 47.49 10.00
C ARG A 204 -29.37 46.61 10.95
N ASN A 205 -29.47 46.88 12.24
CA ASN A 205 -28.80 46.13 13.30
C ASN A 205 -27.27 45.96 13.04
N GLY A 206 -26.61 47.01 12.58
CA GLY A 206 -25.18 47.02 12.26
C GLY A 206 -24.79 46.36 10.94
N VAL A 207 -25.72 45.71 10.23
CA VAL A 207 -25.46 45.03 8.96
C VAL A 207 -25.91 45.90 7.78
N LEU A 208 -25.08 46.03 6.74
CA LEU A 208 -25.44 46.73 5.51
C LEU A 208 -26.54 45.96 4.77
N ILE A 209 -27.69 46.59 4.58
CA ILE A 209 -28.85 46.01 3.89
C ILE A 209 -28.91 46.47 2.43
N ASP A 210 -28.61 47.74 2.17
CA ASP A 210 -28.69 48.30 0.82
C ASP A 210 -27.70 49.44 0.61
N SER A 211 -27.29 49.66 -0.64
CA SER A 211 -26.41 50.73 -1.06
C SER A 211 -26.84 51.25 -2.44
N TRP A 212 -27.10 52.55 -2.55
CA TRP A 212 -27.64 53.15 -3.76
C TRP A 212 -27.06 54.53 -4.05
N PHE A 213 -27.25 55.00 -5.29
CA PHE A 213 -26.81 56.33 -5.71
C PHE A 213 -27.79 57.41 -5.24
N VAL A 214 -27.28 58.48 -4.63
CA VAL A 214 -28.05 59.61 -4.07
C VAL A 214 -27.57 60.99 -4.52
N GLY A 215 -26.53 61.04 -5.36
CA GLY A 215 -25.94 62.31 -5.83
C GLY A 215 -25.26 63.15 -4.73
N THR A 216 -24.65 64.26 -5.14
CA THR A 216 -23.75 65.07 -4.28
C THR A 216 -24.41 66.30 -3.67
N THR A 217 -25.71 66.50 -3.86
CA THR A 217 -26.43 67.66 -3.33
C THR A 217 -26.52 67.57 -1.80
N ALA A 218 -26.28 68.70 -1.13
CA ALA A 218 -26.44 68.81 0.32
C ALA A 218 -27.93 68.81 0.70
N ILE A 219 -28.28 68.10 1.77
CA ILE A 219 -29.66 68.00 2.28
C ILE A 219 -29.81 68.90 3.48
N ASP A 220 -30.85 69.75 3.47
CA ASP A 220 -31.24 70.66 4.55
C ASP A 220 -32.12 69.96 5.60
N PHE A 221 -31.71 70.02 6.85
CA PHE A 221 -32.42 69.43 7.99
C PHE A 221 -33.35 70.41 8.72
N SER A 222 -33.28 71.71 8.41
CA SER A 222 -34.11 72.72 9.08
C SER A 222 -35.60 72.46 8.85
N SER A 223 -36.40 72.54 9.93
CA SER A 223 -37.84 72.29 9.87
C SER A 223 -38.24 70.94 9.23
N SER A 224 -37.36 69.94 9.32
CA SER A 224 -37.72 68.54 9.05
C SER A 224 -38.42 67.93 10.26
N SER A 225 -39.01 66.74 10.09
CA SER A 225 -39.76 66.06 11.14
C SER A 225 -39.23 64.66 11.41
N ILE A 226 -39.22 64.28 12.69
CA ILE A 226 -39.10 62.90 13.17
C ILE A 226 -40.52 62.37 13.34
N GLY A 227 -40.77 61.15 12.86
CA GLY A 227 -42.08 60.51 12.97
C GLY A 227 -43.10 60.90 11.90
N SER A 228 -42.78 61.82 10.97
CA SER A 228 -43.67 62.19 9.87
C SER A 228 -42.87 62.69 8.64
N ARG A 229 -43.55 62.90 7.51
CA ARG A 229 -43.03 63.62 6.35
C ARG A 229 -43.79 64.95 6.18
N PRO A 230 -43.12 66.12 6.11
CA PRO A 230 -43.81 67.40 5.95
C PRO A 230 -44.47 67.56 4.56
N PRO A 231 -45.64 68.22 4.47
CA PRO A 231 -46.49 68.68 5.59
C PRO A 231 -47.39 67.53 6.11
N GLY A 232 -47.03 66.94 7.27
CA GLY A 232 -47.87 66.03 8.05
C GLY A 232 -48.48 64.83 7.32
N VAL A 233 -47.67 63.99 6.66
CA VAL A 233 -48.13 62.73 6.05
C VAL A 233 -47.17 61.58 6.35
N ASN A 234 -47.62 60.33 6.16
CA ASN A 234 -46.82 59.11 6.38
C ASN A 234 -46.30 58.99 7.82
N PHE A 235 -47.16 59.21 8.82
CA PHE A 235 -46.82 59.15 10.24
C PHE A 235 -46.20 57.80 10.63
N PHE A 236 -45.23 57.84 11.54
CA PHE A 236 -44.65 56.67 12.16
C PHE A 236 -45.66 55.97 13.07
N ARG A 237 -45.44 54.68 13.31
CA ARG A 237 -46.27 53.92 14.25
C ARG A 237 -45.43 52.96 15.08
N GLY A 238 -45.21 53.31 16.34
CA GLY A 238 -44.33 52.59 17.25
C GLY A 238 -43.50 53.52 18.10
N ASN A 239 -42.50 52.97 18.80
CA ASN A 239 -41.57 53.74 19.63
C ASN A 239 -40.32 54.14 18.84
N ILE A 240 -39.84 55.37 19.05
CA ILE A 240 -38.53 55.85 18.58
C ILE A 240 -37.71 56.27 19.80
N ASP A 241 -36.42 55.92 19.77
CA ASP A 241 -35.44 56.18 20.81
C ASP A 241 -34.07 56.51 20.19
N GLU A 242 -33.21 57.24 20.91
CA GLU A 242 -31.83 57.62 20.50
C GLU A 242 -31.72 58.15 19.06
N PHE A 243 -32.48 59.20 18.71
CA PHE A 243 -32.39 59.76 17.35
C PHE A 243 -31.18 60.68 17.24
N ALA A 244 -30.23 60.34 16.35
CA ALA A 244 -29.00 61.08 16.17
C ALA A 244 -28.72 61.44 14.70
N ILE A 245 -28.10 62.60 14.50
CA ILE A 245 -27.63 63.11 13.20
C ILE A 245 -26.16 63.50 13.34
N TYR A 246 -25.33 62.99 12.44
CA TYR A 246 -23.92 63.32 12.30
C TYR A 246 -23.69 64.04 10.97
N ASN A 247 -22.77 65.01 10.95
CA ASN A 247 -22.31 65.69 9.73
C ASN A 247 -21.12 64.97 9.04
N ILE A 248 -20.87 63.72 9.43
CA ILE A 248 -19.88 62.82 8.85
C ILE A 248 -20.54 61.50 8.43
N SER A 249 -19.86 60.76 7.55
CA SER A 249 -20.25 59.40 7.16
C SER A 249 -19.55 58.38 8.07
N LEU A 250 -20.30 57.69 8.92
CA LEU A 250 -19.75 56.64 9.76
C LEU A 250 -19.38 55.40 8.93
N ASN A 251 -18.32 54.70 9.33
CA ASN A 251 -17.89 53.46 8.71
C ASN A 251 -18.65 52.24 9.25
N ALA A 252 -18.50 51.08 8.60
CA ALA A 252 -19.27 49.88 8.95
C ALA A 252 -19.01 49.36 10.38
N SER A 253 -17.78 49.49 10.91
CA SER A 253 -17.47 49.10 12.30
C SER A 253 -18.13 50.06 13.28
N GLU A 254 -18.05 51.37 13.03
CA GLU A 254 -18.68 52.39 13.87
C GLU A 254 -20.20 52.17 13.94
N VAL A 255 -20.85 51.87 12.80
CA VAL A 255 -22.29 51.56 12.75
C VAL A 255 -22.64 50.26 13.50
N LEU A 256 -21.78 49.23 13.40
CA LEU A 256 -21.96 47.98 14.14
C LEU A 256 -21.83 48.18 15.65
N ASP A 257 -20.88 48.99 16.10
CA ASP A 257 -20.65 49.29 17.52
C ASP A 257 -21.74 50.21 18.12
N LYS A 258 -22.59 50.84 17.29
CA LYS A 258 -23.85 51.46 17.77
C LYS A 258 -24.94 50.44 18.06
N TYR A 259 -24.89 49.29 17.41
CA TYR A 259 -25.86 48.21 17.60
C TYR A 259 -25.46 47.22 18.71
N ARG A 260 -24.15 47.04 18.97
CA ARG A 260 -23.62 46.09 19.96
C ARG A 260 -22.47 46.66 20.78
N LEU A 261 -22.11 46.01 21.89
CA LEU A 261 -20.82 46.23 22.54
C LEU A 261 -19.69 45.67 21.65
N GLY A 262 -18.74 46.53 21.28
CA GLY A 262 -17.51 46.16 20.58
C GLY A 262 -16.44 45.62 21.54
N GLU A 263 -15.25 45.34 21.00
CA GLU A 263 -14.10 44.95 21.81
C GLU A 263 -13.67 46.12 22.71
N GLY A 264 -13.46 45.85 24.00
CA GLY A 264 -12.98 46.85 24.94
C GLY A 264 -13.43 46.66 26.39
N THR A 265 -13.11 47.66 27.20
CA THR A 265 -13.47 47.74 28.62
C THR A 265 -14.71 48.61 28.82
N TYR A 266 -15.63 48.13 29.64
CA TYR A 266 -16.91 48.77 29.92
C TYR A 266 -17.14 48.86 31.43
N TYR A 267 -17.94 49.87 31.81
CA TYR A 267 -18.26 50.20 33.18
C TYR A 267 -19.77 50.29 33.35
N TRP A 268 -20.31 49.87 34.49
CA TRP A 268 -21.71 50.12 34.85
C TRP A 268 -21.91 50.43 36.34
N GLN A 269 -23.00 51.13 36.64
CA GLN A 269 -23.39 51.61 37.96
C GLN A 269 -24.91 51.74 38.06
N VAL A 270 -25.48 51.61 39.26
CA VAL A 270 -26.91 51.84 39.53
C VAL A 270 -27.08 52.99 40.52
N ASN A 271 -28.01 53.91 40.22
CA ASN A 271 -28.49 54.94 41.15
C ASN A 271 -29.96 54.70 41.48
N VAL A 272 -30.34 54.89 42.73
CA VAL A 272 -31.71 54.69 43.21
C VAL A 272 -32.14 55.93 43.98
N SER A 273 -33.32 56.47 43.68
CA SER A 273 -33.86 57.64 44.38
C SER A 273 -35.35 57.51 44.66
N ASP A 274 -35.79 57.92 45.84
CA ASP A 274 -37.20 58.06 46.25
C ASP A 274 -37.73 59.50 46.05
N GLY A 275 -36.92 60.38 45.42
CA GLY A 275 -37.21 61.81 45.26
C GLY A 275 -36.76 62.70 46.42
N ALA A 276 -36.38 62.13 47.57
CA ALA A 276 -35.84 62.85 48.73
C ALA A 276 -34.33 62.59 48.94
N LEU A 277 -33.90 61.35 48.74
CA LEU A 277 -32.52 60.88 48.84
C LEU A 277 -32.16 60.05 47.59
N SER A 278 -30.85 59.86 47.38
CA SER A 278 -30.34 59.00 46.31
C SER A 278 -29.15 58.19 46.81
N ASN A 279 -29.02 56.94 46.37
CA ASN A 279 -27.87 56.09 46.67
C ASN A 279 -27.31 55.43 45.41
N ILE A 280 -25.98 55.41 45.31
CA ILE A 280 -25.24 54.97 44.13
C ILE A 280 -24.42 53.72 44.47
N SER A 281 -24.48 52.71 43.60
CA SER A 281 -23.68 51.48 43.75
C SER A 281 -22.19 51.72 43.51
N ASN A 282 -21.35 50.75 43.88
CA ASN A 282 -19.98 50.71 43.36
C ASN A 282 -20.01 50.56 41.82
N MET A 283 -18.98 51.11 41.17
CA MET A 283 -18.74 50.91 39.74
C MET A 283 -18.19 49.49 39.49
N VAL A 284 -18.70 48.83 38.46
CA VAL A 284 -18.24 47.51 38.02
C VAL A 284 -17.58 47.62 36.65
N GLU A 285 -16.40 47.02 36.50
CA GLU A 285 -15.64 46.94 35.25
C GLU A 285 -15.76 45.53 34.64
N PHE A 286 -15.93 45.45 33.32
CA PHE A 286 -15.86 44.20 32.55
C PHE A 286 -15.25 44.43 31.17
N THR A 287 -14.77 43.35 30.54
CA THR A 287 -14.20 43.39 29.18
C THR A 287 -15.02 42.54 28.23
N VAL A 288 -15.05 42.94 26.97
CA VAL A 288 -15.62 42.18 25.85
C VAL A 288 -14.47 41.83 24.91
N ASP A 289 -14.22 40.53 24.74
CA ASP A 289 -13.26 39.97 23.78
C ASP A 289 -14.04 39.24 22.68
N ALA A 290 -13.93 39.76 21.45
CA ALA A 290 -14.60 39.22 20.28
C ALA A 290 -13.61 38.79 19.19
N THR A 291 -12.31 38.70 19.51
CA THR A 291 -11.25 38.41 18.54
C THR A 291 -10.80 36.95 18.61
N ALA A 292 -10.78 36.27 17.47
CA ALA A 292 -10.23 34.92 17.39
C ALA A 292 -8.69 34.91 17.39
N PRO A 293 -8.03 33.85 17.90
CA PRO A 293 -6.57 33.74 17.91
C PRO A 293 -5.97 33.85 16.51
N THR A 294 -5.23 34.93 16.26
CA THR A 294 -4.85 35.35 14.90
C THR A 294 -3.65 34.61 14.29
N SER A 295 -2.83 33.88 15.06
CA SER A 295 -1.65 33.16 14.53
C SER A 295 -1.54 31.69 14.95
N LEU A 296 -2.54 30.87 14.61
CA LEU A 296 -2.54 29.43 14.91
C LEU A 296 -1.75 28.62 13.85
N ASN A 297 -0.50 28.26 14.15
CA ASN A 297 0.44 27.64 13.19
C ASN A 297 1.11 26.37 13.74
N PHE A 298 1.40 25.41 12.87
CA PHE A 298 2.23 24.25 13.25
C PHE A 298 3.65 24.69 13.60
N THR A 299 4.23 24.08 14.63
CA THR A 299 5.57 24.37 15.10
C THR A 299 6.34 23.09 15.41
N SER A 300 7.67 23.15 15.33
CA SER A 300 8.54 22.00 15.59
C SER A 300 8.24 21.39 16.99
N PRO A 301 8.19 20.06 17.13
CA PRO A 301 8.64 19.03 16.17
C PRO A 301 7.54 18.45 15.25
N ALA A 302 6.53 19.23 14.87
CA ALA A 302 5.56 18.79 13.85
C ALA A 302 6.21 18.66 12.45
N LEU A 303 5.83 17.61 11.70
CA LEU A 303 6.31 17.38 10.33
C LEU A 303 5.67 18.36 9.33
N ASP A 304 6.42 18.73 8.29
CA ASP A 304 5.94 19.56 7.19
C ASP A 304 4.83 18.90 6.38
N ASN A 305 3.94 19.71 5.80
CA ASN A 305 2.86 19.18 4.97
C ASN A 305 3.43 18.37 3.79
N ALA A 306 2.75 17.25 3.45
CA ALA A 306 3.16 16.27 2.45
C ALA A 306 4.48 15.51 2.76
N SER A 307 4.92 15.49 4.03
CA SER A 307 6.06 14.65 4.43
C SER A 307 5.71 13.16 4.38
N ILE A 308 6.70 12.34 4.06
CA ILE A 308 6.66 10.88 4.18
C ILE A 308 7.56 10.50 5.36
N THR A 309 7.09 9.64 6.25
CA THR A 309 7.83 9.19 7.44
C THR A 309 7.75 7.67 7.59
N THR A 310 8.85 7.08 8.07
CA THR A 310 8.92 5.65 8.45
C THR A 310 8.50 5.43 9.91
N ASN A 311 8.25 6.50 10.66
CA ASN A 311 7.72 6.40 12.02
C ASN A 311 6.25 5.95 11.97
N ASN A 312 5.90 4.97 12.80
CA ASN A 312 4.51 4.57 13.06
C ASN A 312 3.79 5.56 14.03
N TRP A 313 4.20 6.82 14.03
CA TRP A 313 3.64 7.87 14.86
C TRP A 313 3.77 9.25 14.21
N ILE A 314 2.85 10.15 14.53
CA ILE A 314 2.83 11.55 14.08
C ILE A 314 2.66 12.46 15.30
N PHE A 315 3.65 13.31 15.54
CA PHE A 315 3.58 14.35 16.57
C PHE A 315 2.96 15.62 15.99
N VAL A 316 1.77 15.98 16.48
CA VAL A 316 1.07 17.20 16.08
C VAL A 316 1.33 18.27 17.12
N ASN A 317 1.86 19.41 16.71
CA ASN A 317 2.19 20.53 17.60
C ASN A 317 1.88 21.87 16.93
N VAL A 318 1.12 22.70 17.62
CA VAL A 318 0.60 23.99 17.12
C VAL A 318 0.78 25.07 18.18
N THR A 319 1.06 26.29 17.75
CA THR A 319 1.21 27.48 18.61
C THR A 319 0.26 28.60 18.16
N SER A 320 -0.20 29.43 19.11
CA SER A 320 -1.10 30.58 18.89
C SER A 320 -0.46 31.91 19.33
N SER A 321 -1.06 33.02 18.89
CA SER A 321 -0.74 34.40 19.32
C SER A 321 -1.07 34.66 20.78
N GLU A 322 -1.96 33.86 21.36
CA GLU A 322 -2.49 34.05 22.71
C GLU A 322 -2.77 32.71 23.42
N SER A 323 -3.27 32.79 24.66
CA SER A 323 -3.52 31.60 25.48
C SER A 323 -4.72 30.81 24.96
N ILE A 324 -4.53 29.50 24.81
CA ILE A 324 -5.56 28.61 24.28
C ILE A 324 -6.23 27.86 25.44
N ASN A 325 -7.57 27.86 25.45
CA ASN A 325 -8.35 27.11 26.42
C ASN A 325 -8.53 25.64 26.01
N THR A 326 -8.93 25.39 24.76
CA THR A 326 -9.14 24.02 24.25
C THR A 326 -8.64 23.85 22.82
N CYS A 327 -8.15 22.65 22.50
CA CYS A 327 -7.73 22.26 21.16
C CYS A 327 -8.30 20.89 20.77
N LEU A 328 -8.76 20.79 19.54
CA LEU A 328 -9.29 19.58 18.93
C LEU A 328 -8.54 19.29 17.62
N LEU A 329 -7.96 18.11 17.53
CA LEU A 329 -7.40 17.56 16.30
C LEU A 329 -8.50 16.85 15.53
N ASP A 330 -8.86 17.38 14.37
CA ASP A 330 -9.64 16.71 13.35
C ASP A 330 -8.69 15.81 12.56
N TRP A 331 -8.81 14.49 12.77
CA TRP A 331 -7.88 13.47 12.29
C TRP A 331 -8.61 12.51 11.35
N ASN A 332 -8.02 12.25 10.18
CA ASN A 332 -8.58 11.33 9.20
C ASN A 332 -7.57 10.26 8.80
N ASN A 333 -7.95 9.01 9.04
CA ASN A 333 -7.22 7.79 8.70
C ASN A 333 -8.07 6.83 7.82
N GLY A 334 -8.92 7.39 6.95
CA GLY A 334 -9.97 6.66 6.23
C GLY A 334 -11.35 6.83 6.87
N SER A 335 -11.38 7.27 8.13
CA SER A 335 -12.56 7.80 8.80
C SER A 335 -12.18 9.06 9.58
N THR A 336 -13.06 10.05 9.58
CA THR A 336 -12.88 11.27 10.38
C THR A 336 -13.07 10.98 11.86
N GLN A 337 -12.18 11.49 12.69
CA GLN A 337 -12.17 11.37 14.15
C GLN A 337 -11.76 12.69 14.80
N ASN A 338 -12.34 12.98 15.96
CA ASN A 338 -11.98 14.15 16.74
C ASN A 338 -11.16 13.72 17.97
N VAL A 339 -9.94 14.23 18.11
CA VAL A 339 -9.01 13.89 19.19
C VAL A 339 -8.70 15.12 20.02
N SER A 340 -8.93 15.06 21.33
CA SER A 340 -8.56 16.16 22.24
C SER A 340 -7.04 16.28 22.36
N MET A 341 -6.53 17.51 22.28
CA MET A 341 -5.10 17.79 22.43
C MET A 341 -4.78 18.33 23.84
N SER A 342 -3.53 18.18 24.26
CA SER A 342 -3.04 18.81 25.49
C SER A 342 -2.73 20.29 25.25
N THR A 343 -3.06 21.18 26.19
CA THR A 343 -2.80 22.62 26.11
C THR A 343 -1.73 23.06 27.11
N SER A 344 -0.86 23.99 26.72
CA SER A 344 0.14 24.61 27.60
C SER A 344 0.43 26.05 27.17
N GLY A 345 -0.20 27.01 27.86
CA GLY A 345 -0.12 28.43 27.52
C GLY A 345 -0.67 28.69 26.13
N THR A 346 0.22 29.00 25.19
CA THR A 346 -0.13 29.28 23.78
C THR A 346 0.01 28.06 22.86
N ASN A 347 0.38 26.88 23.37
CA ASN A 347 0.64 25.69 22.56
C ASN A 347 -0.39 24.58 22.77
N CYS A 348 -0.61 23.79 21.71
CA CYS A 348 -1.41 22.57 21.70
C CYS A 348 -0.62 21.42 21.06
N PHE A 349 -0.60 20.25 21.69
CA PHE A 349 0.11 19.10 21.15
C PHE A 349 -0.54 17.74 21.47
N VAL A 350 -0.28 16.75 20.61
CA VAL A 350 -0.62 15.33 20.80
C VAL A 350 0.34 14.46 19.98
N ASN A 351 0.67 13.27 20.48
CA ASN A 351 1.41 12.26 19.71
C ASN A 351 0.49 11.11 19.34
N MET A 352 0.21 10.93 18.05
CA MET A 352 -0.56 9.82 17.53
C MET A 352 0.38 8.65 17.29
N THR A 353 0.21 7.51 17.96
CA THR A 353 1.14 6.35 17.91
C THR A 353 0.46 5.08 17.41
N ASN A 354 1.25 4.05 17.12
CA ASN A 354 0.77 2.75 16.59
C ASN A 354 -0.03 2.92 15.29
N LEU A 355 0.40 3.86 14.46
CA LEU A 355 -0.19 4.15 13.17
C LEU A 355 0.32 3.14 12.12
N ILE A 356 -0.54 2.80 11.17
CA ILE A 356 -0.24 1.89 10.06
C ILE A 356 0.16 2.70 8.83
N ASP A 357 0.61 2.02 7.78
CA ASP A 357 0.91 2.66 6.51
C ASP A 357 -0.36 3.24 5.89
N TYR A 358 -0.40 4.57 5.81
CA TYR A 358 -1.58 5.31 5.39
C TYR A 358 -1.25 6.78 5.11
N VAL A 359 -2.13 7.45 4.36
CA VAL A 359 -2.10 8.90 4.16
C VAL A 359 -3.01 9.58 5.18
N TYR A 360 -2.42 10.09 6.25
CA TYR A 360 -3.15 10.77 7.31
C TYR A 360 -3.38 12.23 6.94
N THR A 361 -4.64 12.69 7.01
CA THR A 361 -4.97 14.11 6.85
C THR A 361 -5.51 14.67 8.15
N PHE A 362 -5.09 15.88 8.54
CA PHE A 362 -5.53 16.46 9.80
C PHE A 362 -5.49 17.98 9.85
N LYS A 363 -6.34 18.54 10.73
CA LYS A 363 -6.46 19.98 11.02
C LYS A 363 -6.61 20.18 12.52
N VAL A 364 -6.08 21.27 13.07
CA VAL A 364 -6.28 21.62 14.49
C VAL A 364 -7.23 22.80 14.61
N TRP A 365 -8.24 22.65 15.46
CA TRP A 365 -9.15 23.70 15.90
C TRP A 365 -8.76 24.14 17.31
N ALA A 366 -8.63 25.45 17.54
CA ALA A 366 -8.26 26.00 18.83
C ALA A 366 -9.24 27.09 19.26
N ASN A 367 -9.67 27.02 20.52
CA ASN A 367 -10.55 28.00 21.14
C ASN A 367 -9.81 28.72 22.29
N ASP A 368 -9.86 30.04 22.30
CA ASP A 368 -9.27 30.86 23.36
C ASP A 368 -10.10 30.83 24.66
N SER A 369 -9.70 31.65 25.64
CA SER A 369 -10.41 31.75 26.92
C SER A 369 -11.76 32.47 26.85
N ALA A 370 -12.00 33.28 25.82
CA ALA A 370 -13.24 34.02 25.61
C ALA A 370 -14.27 33.24 24.78
N GLY A 371 -13.86 32.13 24.16
CA GLY A 371 -14.73 31.27 23.35
C GLY A 371 -14.59 31.49 21.85
N ASN A 372 -13.61 32.28 21.39
CA ASN A 372 -13.38 32.52 19.97
C ASN A 372 -12.53 31.40 19.34
N LEU A 373 -12.99 30.92 18.18
CA LEU A 373 -12.45 29.74 17.50
C LEU A 373 -11.60 30.11 16.28
N ASN A 374 -10.43 29.50 16.13
CA ASN A 374 -9.68 29.48 14.87
C ASN A 374 -9.20 28.06 14.51
N SER A 375 -8.65 27.87 13.31
CA SER A 375 -8.13 26.60 12.83
C SER A 375 -6.85 26.75 12.01
N THR A 376 -6.00 25.72 12.01
CA THR A 376 -4.78 25.66 11.18
C THR A 376 -5.09 25.43 9.71
N GLU A 377 -4.07 25.37 8.85
CA GLU A 377 -4.20 24.70 7.54
C GLU A 377 -4.43 23.18 7.68
N LEU A 378 -4.92 22.54 6.61
CA LEU A 378 -5.00 21.08 6.53
C LEU A 378 -3.61 20.51 6.21
N ARG A 379 -3.16 19.52 6.97
CA ARG A 379 -1.94 18.76 6.69
C ARG A 379 -2.25 17.37 6.18
N GLN A 380 -1.34 16.85 5.37
CA GLN A 380 -1.30 15.47 4.90
C GLN A 380 0.09 14.90 5.20
N ILE A 381 0.17 13.78 5.90
CA ILE A 381 1.40 13.06 6.20
C ILE A 381 1.22 11.60 5.80
N THR A 382 2.17 11.07 5.03
CA THR A 382 2.17 9.64 4.66
C THR A 382 3.06 8.89 5.62
N ILE A 383 2.52 7.87 6.27
CA ILE A 383 3.32 6.86 6.95
C ILE A 383 3.57 5.72 5.97
N ASN A 384 4.84 5.38 5.80
CA ASN A 384 5.27 4.21 5.06
C ASN A 384 6.38 3.52 5.84
N THR A 385 6.03 2.50 6.61
CA THR A 385 6.94 1.74 7.47
C THR A 385 7.72 0.70 6.69
N VAL A 386 7.28 0.34 5.48
CA VAL A 386 7.97 -0.56 4.55
C VAL A 386 8.52 0.22 3.36
N ASN A 387 9.85 0.21 3.16
CA ASN A 387 10.44 0.88 2.01
C ASN A 387 10.51 -0.05 0.82
N SER A 388 10.14 0.46 -0.36
CA SER A 388 10.35 -0.21 -1.64
C SER A 388 11.44 0.52 -2.43
N TYR A 389 12.62 -0.07 -2.55
CA TYR A 389 13.75 0.52 -3.28
C TYR A 389 13.82 -0.01 -4.70
N HIS A 390 13.91 0.88 -5.69
CA HIS A 390 14.03 0.55 -7.11
C HIS A 390 15.44 0.86 -7.59
N ILE A 391 16.02 -0.07 -8.36
CA ILE A 391 17.36 0.04 -8.90
C ILE A 391 17.29 -0.14 -10.42
N ASP A 392 17.81 0.84 -11.17
CA ASP A 392 17.87 0.88 -12.63
C ASP A 392 19.26 1.34 -13.09
N SER A 393 20.03 0.43 -13.70
CA SER A 393 21.41 0.73 -14.09
C SER A 393 21.54 1.79 -15.19
N THR A 394 20.51 1.92 -16.04
CA THR A 394 20.51 2.78 -17.22
C THR A 394 19.89 4.15 -16.94
N ASN A 395 18.73 4.20 -16.27
CA ASN A 395 17.95 5.43 -16.07
C ASN A 395 17.92 5.92 -14.61
N GLY A 396 18.52 5.19 -13.68
CA GLY A 396 18.63 5.61 -12.28
C GLY A 396 19.65 6.72 -12.06
N ASP A 397 19.56 7.35 -10.89
CA ASP A 397 20.52 8.33 -10.38
C ASP A 397 20.66 8.13 -8.86
N ASP A 398 21.88 7.99 -8.34
CA ASP A 398 22.11 7.74 -6.91
C ASP A 398 21.79 8.95 -6.00
N SER A 399 21.47 10.11 -6.59
CA SER A 399 20.88 11.25 -5.89
C SER A 399 19.37 11.17 -5.71
N ASN A 400 18.70 10.23 -6.38
CA ASN A 400 17.28 9.94 -6.17
C ASN A 400 17.04 9.32 -4.79
N ASN A 401 15.78 9.26 -4.36
CA ASN A 401 15.40 8.59 -3.10
C ASN A 401 15.22 7.07 -3.24
N GLY A 402 15.14 6.54 -4.46
CA GLY A 402 14.97 5.12 -4.73
C GLY A 402 13.57 4.58 -4.49
N PHE A 403 12.60 5.36 -4.00
CA PHE A 403 11.31 4.84 -3.52
C PHE A 403 10.31 4.50 -4.63
N THR A 404 10.59 4.88 -5.88
CA THR A 404 9.69 4.66 -7.02
C THR A 404 10.47 4.30 -8.27
N ASP A 405 9.80 3.66 -9.22
CA ASP A 405 10.30 3.37 -10.57
C ASP A 405 10.69 4.63 -11.38
N SER A 406 10.08 5.78 -11.06
CA SER A 406 10.37 7.08 -11.68
C SER A 406 11.58 7.81 -11.08
N ALA A 407 12.04 7.39 -9.90
CA ALA A 407 13.22 7.92 -9.22
C ALA A 407 14.07 6.80 -8.58
N PRO A 408 14.56 5.82 -9.37
CA PRO A 408 15.33 4.69 -8.86
C PRO A 408 16.77 5.09 -8.58
N PHE A 409 17.45 4.34 -7.70
CA PHE A 409 18.90 4.38 -7.60
C PHE A 409 19.54 3.81 -8.87
N GLN A 410 20.77 4.24 -9.17
CA GLN A 410 21.51 3.72 -10.32
C GLN A 410 22.31 2.47 -9.95
N THR A 411 22.99 2.50 -8.78
CA THR A 411 24.01 1.51 -8.43
C THR A 411 23.60 0.61 -7.26
N ILE A 412 24.17 -0.60 -7.23
CA ILE A 412 24.08 -1.49 -6.05
C ILE A 412 24.92 -0.92 -4.90
N SER A 413 26.00 -0.20 -5.19
CA SER A 413 26.80 0.48 -4.18
C SER A 413 25.96 1.43 -3.34
N LYS A 414 25.04 2.19 -3.97
CA LYS A 414 24.12 3.06 -3.23
C LYS A 414 23.15 2.27 -2.35
N LEU A 415 22.64 1.13 -2.82
CA LEU A 415 21.81 0.23 -2.03
C LEU A 415 22.57 -0.37 -0.84
N ASN A 416 23.84 -0.75 -1.02
CA ASN A 416 24.67 -1.32 0.05
C ASN A 416 24.91 -0.33 1.21
N ASP A 417 24.78 0.98 0.97
CA ASP A 417 24.89 2.02 2.01
C ASP A 417 23.61 2.19 2.84
N ILE A 418 22.51 1.50 2.47
CA ILE A 418 21.21 1.60 3.12
C ILE A 418 21.09 0.55 4.23
N LEU A 419 20.69 1.01 5.42
CA LEU A 419 20.29 0.12 6.49
C LEU A 419 18.84 -0.35 6.25
N LEU A 420 18.70 -1.54 5.66
CA LEU A 420 17.39 -2.15 5.41
C LEU A 420 16.72 -2.57 6.72
N SER A 421 15.39 -2.48 6.74
CA SER A 421 14.51 -2.88 7.85
C SER A 421 13.65 -4.08 7.47
N PRO A 422 13.13 -4.86 8.44
CA PRO A 422 12.21 -5.95 8.15
C PRO A 422 11.02 -5.50 7.30
N GLY A 423 10.68 -6.29 6.27
CA GLY A 423 9.63 -6.00 5.31
C GLY A 423 10.06 -5.19 4.08
N ASP A 424 11.23 -4.52 4.12
CA ASP A 424 11.72 -3.75 2.96
C ASP A 424 11.80 -4.61 1.69
N ILE A 425 11.44 -4.02 0.56
CA ILE A 425 11.43 -4.67 -0.76
C ILE A 425 12.42 -3.95 -1.69
N ILE A 426 13.22 -4.72 -2.40
CA ILE A 426 14.26 -4.25 -3.31
C ILE A 426 13.94 -4.78 -4.71
N TYR A 427 13.67 -3.87 -5.63
CA TYR A 427 13.29 -4.14 -7.00
C TYR A 427 14.45 -3.84 -7.96
N PHE A 428 14.97 -4.89 -8.61
CA PHE A 428 15.93 -4.77 -9.70
C PHE A 428 15.21 -4.76 -11.05
N LYS A 429 15.49 -3.76 -11.89
CA LYS A 429 14.83 -3.64 -13.20
C LYS A 429 15.26 -4.76 -14.14
N ARG A 430 14.29 -5.44 -14.76
CA ARG A 430 14.54 -6.46 -15.79
C ARG A 430 15.28 -5.89 -17.00
N GLY A 431 16.11 -6.72 -17.61
CA GLY A 431 16.95 -6.38 -18.77
C GLY A 431 18.24 -5.61 -18.43
N GLU A 432 18.43 -5.21 -17.17
CA GLU A 432 19.59 -4.42 -16.74
C GLU A 432 20.74 -5.30 -16.20
N LEU A 433 21.92 -4.69 -16.09
CA LEU A 433 23.18 -5.36 -15.76
C LEU A 433 24.04 -4.52 -14.82
N TRP A 434 24.27 -5.02 -13.61
CA TRP A 434 25.15 -4.41 -12.62
C TRP A 434 26.47 -5.17 -12.51
N ARG A 435 27.58 -4.44 -12.62
CA ARG A 435 28.94 -4.97 -12.42
C ARG A 435 29.40 -4.73 -10.99
N GLU A 436 28.65 -5.24 -10.03
CA GLU A 436 28.80 -4.88 -8.63
C GLU A 436 28.58 -6.10 -7.72
N GLN A 437 28.85 -5.95 -6.43
CA GLN A 437 28.54 -6.97 -5.41
C GLN A 437 27.42 -6.46 -4.52
N LEU A 438 26.36 -7.24 -4.37
CA LEU A 438 25.28 -6.99 -3.42
C LEU A 438 25.72 -7.52 -2.04
N ASN A 439 25.77 -6.63 -1.04
CA ASN A 439 26.20 -6.94 0.32
C ASN A 439 25.03 -6.78 1.29
N ILE A 440 24.63 -7.88 1.94
CA ILE A 440 23.50 -7.88 2.85
C ILE A 440 23.96 -8.22 4.27
N SER A 441 23.74 -7.27 5.18
CA SER A 441 23.98 -7.44 6.63
C SER A 441 22.75 -7.11 7.49
N SER A 442 21.64 -6.67 6.88
CA SER A 442 20.37 -6.42 7.55
C SER A 442 19.52 -7.69 7.57
N SER A 443 18.83 -7.95 8.68
CA SER A 443 17.89 -9.07 8.81
C SER A 443 16.44 -8.62 8.72
N GLY A 444 15.60 -9.45 8.11
CA GLY A 444 14.16 -9.40 8.31
C GLY A 444 13.75 -10.05 9.63
N ASN A 445 12.48 -10.43 9.71
CA ASN A 445 11.95 -11.23 10.81
C ASN A 445 10.94 -12.28 10.29
N SER A 446 10.35 -13.08 11.18
CA SER A 446 9.46 -14.18 10.79
C SER A 446 8.14 -13.77 10.12
N SER A 447 7.66 -12.54 10.34
CA SER A 447 6.51 -11.98 9.62
C SER A 447 6.91 -11.18 8.40
N ASP A 448 8.08 -10.54 8.43
CA ASP A 448 8.49 -9.52 7.46
C ASP A 448 9.92 -9.79 6.96
N PHE A 449 10.04 -10.64 5.95
CA PHE A 449 11.31 -10.91 5.26
C PHE A 449 11.75 -9.66 4.49
N ILE A 450 13.06 -9.43 4.40
CA ILE A 450 13.58 -8.48 3.41
C ILE A 450 13.57 -9.19 2.06
N THR A 451 12.92 -8.57 1.08
CA THR A 451 12.66 -9.20 -0.23
C THR A 451 13.46 -8.52 -1.33
N PHE A 452 14.18 -9.31 -2.12
CA PHE A 452 14.89 -8.90 -3.31
C PHE A 452 14.21 -9.55 -4.52
N THR A 453 13.66 -8.74 -5.40
CA THR A 453 12.87 -9.17 -6.54
C THR A 453 13.06 -8.23 -7.72
N THR A 454 12.18 -8.31 -8.71
CA THR A 454 12.33 -7.63 -9.99
C THR A 454 11.12 -6.78 -10.35
N TYR A 455 11.32 -5.80 -11.22
CA TYR A 455 10.23 -5.02 -11.81
C TYR A 455 10.51 -4.73 -13.30
N GLY A 456 9.48 -4.27 -14.01
CA GLY A 456 9.56 -4.03 -15.45
C GLY A 456 9.49 -5.32 -16.27
N ALA A 457 9.90 -5.26 -17.54
CA ALA A 457 9.81 -6.36 -18.50
C ALA A 457 11.19 -6.73 -19.08
N GLY A 458 11.33 -7.95 -19.58
CA GLY A 458 12.55 -8.46 -20.21
C GLY A 458 13.23 -9.57 -19.42
N ASP A 459 14.50 -9.84 -19.76
CA ASP A 459 15.30 -10.88 -19.12
C ASP A 459 15.54 -10.58 -17.63
N LYS A 460 15.88 -11.62 -16.85
CA LYS A 460 16.24 -11.45 -15.44
C LYS A 460 17.38 -10.43 -15.29
N PRO A 461 17.31 -9.48 -14.33
CA PRO A 461 18.42 -8.58 -14.05
C PRO A 461 19.67 -9.36 -13.69
N ILE A 462 20.81 -8.88 -14.18
CA ILE A 462 22.09 -9.55 -14.00
C ILE A 462 22.92 -8.78 -12.96
N ILE A 463 23.24 -9.44 -11.85
CA ILE A 463 24.27 -8.99 -10.91
C ILE A 463 25.54 -9.77 -11.22
N SER A 464 26.49 -9.10 -11.87
CA SER A 464 27.77 -9.68 -12.26
C SER A 464 28.85 -9.35 -11.25
N GLY A 465 29.49 -10.40 -10.73
CA GLY A 465 30.70 -10.36 -9.93
C GLY A 465 31.95 -9.96 -10.72
N SER A 466 31.84 -9.17 -11.79
CA SER A 466 32.97 -8.78 -12.63
C SER A 466 33.01 -7.28 -12.91
N ASP A 467 34.22 -6.73 -12.98
CA ASP A 467 34.52 -5.32 -13.22
C ASP A 467 35.05 -5.11 -14.64
N LEU A 468 34.65 -3.99 -15.27
CA LEU A 468 35.28 -3.57 -16.52
C LEU A 468 36.74 -3.14 -16.26
N VAL A 469 37.66 -3.77 -16.96
CA VAL A 469 39.09 -3.46 -16.87
C VAL A 469 39.47 -2.49 -17.98
N THR A 470 39.99 -1.33 -17.59
CA THR A 470 40.44 -0.27 -18.51
C THR A 470 41.91 0.10 -18.28
N GLY A 471 42.42 1.13 -18.97
CA GLY A 471 43.79 1.63 -18.75
C GLY A 471 44.90 0.79 -19.37
N TRP A 472 44.58 -0.05 -20.35
CA TRP A 472 45.54 -0.95 -20.98
C TRP A 472 46.69 -0.25 -21.69
N THR A 473 47.91 -0.74 -21.46
CA THR A 473 49.12 -0.34 -22.18
C THR A 473 49.79 -1.54 -22.85
N LEU A 474 50.45 -1.31 -23.99
CA LEU A 474 51.19 -2.37 -24.68
C LEU A 474 52.45 -2.70 -23.87
N TYR A 475 52.57 -3.95 -23.41
CA TYR A 475 53.75 -4.43 -22.68
C TYR A 475 54.85 -4.89 -23.64
N SER A 476 54.56 -5.89 -24.47
CA SER A 476 55.49 -6.45 -25.44
C SER A 476 54.75 -7.32 -26.47
N GLY A 477 55.16 -7.28 -27.74
CA GLY A 477 54.51 -8.05 -28.80
C GLY A 477 53.03 -7.68 -28.97
N ASN A 478 52.11 -8.61 -28.66
CA ASN A 478 50.66 -8.39 -28.61
C ASN A 478 50.08 -8.65 -27.20
N THR A 479 50.93 -8.53 -26.18
CA THR A 479 50.55 -8.61 -24.76
C THR A 479 50.34 -7.20 -24.23
N TYR A 480 49.22 -6.97 -23.56
CA TYR A 480 48.85 -5.71 -22.91
C TYR A 480 48.84 -5.90 -21.40
N ASN A 481 49.05 -4.82 -20.65
CA ASN A 481 48.93 -4.84 -19.21
C ASN A 481 48.18 -3.62 -18.65
N THR A 482 47.70 -3.74 -17.42
CA THR A 482 47.06 -2.67 -16.65
C THR A 482 47.17 -2.97 -15.16
N SER A 483 47.02 -1.94 -14.32
CA SER A 483 46.96 -2.11 -12.87
C SER A 483 45.61 -2.70 -12.48
N LEU A 484 45.61 -3.73 -11.63
CA LEU A 484 44.43 -4.32 -11.05
C LEU A 484 44.73 -4.68 -9.59
N ALA A 485 43.92 -4.19 -8.65
CA ALA A 485 44.25 -4.28 -7.22
C ALA A 485 44.00 -5.66 -6.59
N THR A 486 43.05 -6.41 -7.15
CA THR A 486 42.63 -7.71 -6.66
C THR A 486 42.91 -8.78 -7.69
N PHE A 487 43.17 -10.00 -7.23
CA PHE A 487 43.37 -11.14 -8.12
C PHE A 487 42.09 -11.44 -8.92
N PRO A 488 42.16 -11.48 -10.27
CA PRO A 488 41.07 -11.97 -11.09
C PRO A 488 41.19 -13.48 -11.24
N GLY A 489 40.27 -14.21 -10.61
CA GLY A 489 40.11 -15.65 -10.78
C GLY A 489 39.68 -16.03 -12.20
N GLN A 490 39.00 -15.13 -12.91
CA GLN A 490 38.59 -15.31 -14.29
C GLN A 490 38.67 -13.99 -15.06
N ILE A 491 38.98 -14.07 -16.36
CA ILE A 491 38.96 -12.93 -17.29
C ILE A 491 38.02 -13.24 -18.45
N TYR A 492 37.09 -12.34 -18.72
CA TYR A 492 36.16 -12.44 -19.85
C TYR A 492 36.46 -11.37 -20.90
N VAL A 493 36.38 -11.76 -22.17
CA VAL A 493 36.50 -10.87 -23.33
C VAL A 493 35.21 -10.91 -24.14
N ASN A 494 34.65 -9.73 -24.41
CA ASN A 494 33.40 -9.52 -25.14
C ASN A 494 32.23 -10.34 -24.57
N ASN A 495 32.18 -10.50 -23.25
CA ASN A 495 31.20 -11.29 -22.49
C ASN A 495 31.17 -12.80 -22.80
N THR A 496 31.94 -13.30 -23.76
CA THR A 496 31.80 -14.68 -24.27
C THR A 496 33.06 -15.52 -24.18
N ILE A 497 34.25 -14.90 -24.21
CA ILE A 497 35.53 -15.63 -24.22
C ILE A 497 36.15 -15.55 -22.84
N GLN A 498 36.13 -16.65 -22.10
CA GLN A 498 36.95 -16.80 -20.90
C GLN A 498 38.41 -17.04 -21.31
N LEU A 499 39.34 -16.23 -20.80
CA LEU A 499 40.77 -16.43 -21.03
C LEU A 499 41.34 -17.28 -19.90
N PRO A 500 42.04 -18.38 -20.22
CA PRO A 500 42.73 -19.13 -19.19
C PRO A 500 44.01 -18.47 -18.69
N ASN A 501 44.44 -18.83 -17.47
CA ASN A 501 45.65 -18.31 -16.85
C ASN A 501 46.90 -18.85 -17.58
N GLY A 502 47.92 -18.01 -17.64
CA GLY A 502 49.24 -18.25 -18.22
C GLY A 502 50.31 -18.35 -17.15
N THR A 503 51.53 -18.72 -17.57
CA THR A 503 52.62 -19.03 -16.63
C THR A 503 53.38 -17.79 -16.16
N SER A 504 53.52 -16.77 -16.99
CA SER A 504 54.19 -15.50 -16.66
C SER A 504 53.87 -14.43 -17.71
N SER A 505 54.15 -13.17 -17.39
CA SER A 505 54.01 -12.04 -18.32
C SER A 505 54.92 -12.16 -19.56
N ASP A 506 56.14 -12.70 -19.40
CA ASP A 506 57.13 -12.81 -20.49
C ASP A 506 56.89 -14.02 -21.42
N ALA A 507 56.17 -15.04 -20.95
CA ALA A 507 55.85 -16.24 -21.72
C ALA A 507 54.35 -16.37 -22.05
N LEU A 508 53.58 -15.27 -21.95
CA LEU A 508 52.14 -15.29 -22.15
C LEU A 508 51.78 -15.59 -23.62
N THR A 509 51.05 -16.68 -23.86
CA THR A 509 50.64 -17.13 -25.19
C THR A 509 49.27 -16.58 -25.59
N VAL A 510 48.94 -16.66 -26.88
CA VAL A 510 47.66 -16.18 -27.44
C VAL A 510 46.46 -16.78 -26.71
N GLY A 511 45.51 -15.93 -26.31
CA GLY A 511 44.27 -16.33 -25.65
C GLY A 511 44.40 -16.57 -24.14
N ARG A 512 45.42 -15.99 -23.47
CA ARG A 512 45.69 -16.20 -22.04
C ARG A 512 45.81 -14.88 -21.27
N TYR A 513 45.61 -14.93 -19.96
CA TYR A 513 45.94 -13.84 -19.03
C TYR A 513 47.00 -14.26 -18.00
N PHE A 514 47.63 -13.31 -17.32
CA PHE A 514 48.50 -13.56 -16.17
C PHE A 514 48.38 -12.41 -15.18
N TYR A 515 48.20 -12.70 -13.89
CA TYR A 515 48.17 -11.69 -12.84
C TYR A 515 49.42 -11.75 -11.97
N ASN A 516 50.16 -10.65 -11.89
CA ASN A 516 51.28 -10.51 -10.96
C ASN A 516 50.79 -9.89 -9.65
N ALA A 517 50.57 -10.73 -8.64
CA ALA A 517 50.11 -10.30 -7.31
C ALA A 517 51.13 -9.44 -6.53
N THR A 518 52.42 -9.49 -6.87
CA THR A 518 53.43 -8.63 -6.21
C THR A 518 53.36 -7.20 -6.74
N GLU A 519 52.99 -7.04 -8.00
CA GLU A 519 52.93 -5.75 -8.70
C GLU A 519 51.51 -5.21 -8.84
N ASN A 520 50.48 -6.00 -8.53
CA ASN A 520 49.07 -5.71 -8.79
C ASN A 520 48.84 -5.35 -10.28
N MET A 521 49.41 -6.16 -11.16
CA MET A 521 49.38 -5.96 -12.62
C MET A 521 48.74 -7.16 -13.32
N LEU A 522 47.73 -6.89 -14.14
CA LEU A 522 47.11 -7.86 -15.03
C LEU A 522 47.74 -7.74 -16.43
N TYR A 523 48.13 -8.88 -17.00
CA TYR A 523 48.64 -9.02 -18.35
C TYR A 523 47.67 -9.88 -19.17
N ILE A 524 47.38 -9.50 -20.41
CA ILE A 524 46.53 -10.27 -21.32
C ILE A 524 47.13 -10.36 -22.71
N HIS A 525 46.93 -11.50 -23.37
CA HIS A 525 47.23 -11.67 -24.78
C HIS A 525 45.98 -12.16 -25.49
N LEU A 526 45.30 -11.25 -26.19
CA LEU A 526 43.99 -11.53 -26.79
C LEU A 526 44.07 -12.58 -27.93
N PRO A 527 43.03 -13.42 -28.11
CA PRO A 527 42.94 -14.32 -29.25
C PRO A 527 42.77 -13.57 -30.58
N ASN A 528 43.06 -14.25 -31.70
CA ASN A 528 42.85 -13.74 -33.08
C ASN A 528 43.54 -12.40 -33.41
N ASN A 529 44.67 -12.08 -32.76
CA ASN A 529 45.32 -10.76 -32.85
C ASN A 529 44.40 -9.59 -32.46
N GLY A 530 43.47 -9.84 -31.53
CA GLY A 530 42.55 -8.83 -31.00
C GLY A 530 43.27 -7.69 -30.30
N ASN A 531 42.60 -6.53 -30.25
CA ASN A 531 43.09 -5.33 -29.59
C ASN A 531 42.17 -4.98 -28.40
N VAL A 532 42.79 -4.68 -27.26
CA VAL A 532 42.11 -4.31 -26.00
C VAL A 532 41.23 -3.06 -26.14
N SER A 533 41.56 -2.14 -27.05
CA SER A 533 40.76 -0.94 -27.33
C SER A 533 39.45 -1.23 -28.09
N GLN A 534 39.31 -2.43 -28.65
CA GLN A 534 38.13 -2.87 -29.40
C GLN A 534 37.37 -3.99 -28.70
N SER A 535 37.78 -4.34 -27.48
CA SER A 535 37.21 -5.45 -26.72
C SER A 535 36.74 -4.97 -25.35
N THR A 536 35.61 -5.48 -24.87
CA THR A 536 35.25 -5.38 -23.46
C THR A 536 36.01 -6.46 -22.69
N ILE A 537 36.74 -6.06 -21.66
CA ILE A 537 37.50 -6.99 -20.82
C ILE A 537 36.99 -6.86 -19.40
N GLU A 538 36.63 -7.98 -18.80
CA GLU A 538 36.07 -8.05 -17.46
C GLU A 538 36.96 -8.92 -16.58
N ALA A 539 37.20 -8.46 -15.36
CA ALA A 539 37.92 -9.19 -14.33
C ALA A 539 36.95 -9.52 -13.19
N THR A 540 36.91 -10.78 -12.77
CA THR A 540 36.01 -11.20 -11.70
C THR A 540 36.51 -10.82 -10.30
N ARG A 541 35.57 -10.65 -9.38
CA ARG A 541 35.73 -10.52 -7.93
C ARG A 541 35.08 -11.71 -7.23
N ASP A 542 35.25 -11.82 -5.92
CA ASP A 542 34.91 -13.05 -5.19
C ASP A 542 33.44 -13.46 -5.27
N HIS A 543 32.50 -12.50 -5.16
CA HIS A 543 31.07 -12.78 -5.07
C HIS A 543 30.22 -11.79 -5.88
N ALA A 544 29.03 -12.23 -6.27
CA ALA A 544 27.98 -11.37 -6.81
C ALA A 544 26.99 -10.98 -5.69
N LEU A 545 26.65 -11.96 -4.83
CA LEU A 545 25.88 -11.76 -3.60
C LEU A 545 26.66 -12.29 -2.38
N LEU A 546 26.88 -11.40 -1.42
CA LEU A 546 27.43 -11.71 -0.10
C LEU A 546 26.38 -11.42 0.98
N ILE A 547 26.03 -12.44 1.75
CA ILE A 547 25.16 -12.33 2.92
C ILE A 547 26.01 -12.63 4.15
N ASP A 548 26.20 -11.64 5.03
CA ASP A 548 27.03 -11.75 6.22
C ASP A 548 26.19 -11.50 7.48
N THR A 549 26.01 -12.54 8.30
CA THR A 549 25.29 -12.50 9.59
C THR A 549 23.83 -12.01 9.55
N ALA A 550 23.16 -12.07 8.39
CA ALA A 550 21.75 -11.71 8.21
C ALA A 550 20.82 -12.95 8.13
N SER A 551 19.54 -12.78 8.46
CA SER A 551 18.48 -13.80 8.47
C SER A 551 17.18 -13.27 7.84
N TYR A 552 16.24 -14.16 7.53
CA TYR A 552 14.91 -13.83 6.98
C TYR A 552 14.98 -13.03 5.68
N LEU A 553 15.62 -13.62 4.68
CA LEU A 553 15.85 -13.03 3.36
C LEU A 553 15.17 -13.83 2.26
N ASN A 554 14.51 -13.14 1.34
CA ASN A 554 13.86 -13.73 0.18
C ASN A 554 14.44 -13.15 -1.11
N PHE A 555 14.96 -13.99 -1.99
CA PHE A 555 15.49 -13.62 -3.29
C PHE A 555 14.71 -14.32 -4.40
N SER A 556 14.25 -13.55 -5.38
CA SER A 556 13.49 -14.07 -6.52
C SER A 556 13.90 -13.43 -7.84
N ASP A 557 13.89 -14.24 -8.90
CA ASP A 557 13.97 -13.80 -10.30
C ASP A 557 15.27 -13.08 -10.71
N LEU A 558 16.39 -13.34 -10.02
CA LEU A 558 17.70 -12.73 -10.31
C LEU A 558 18.63 -13.68 -11.09
N ARG A 559 19.54 -13.09 -11.86
CA ARG A 559 20.72 -13.79 -12.41
C ARG A 559 21.99 -13.26 -11.74
N LEU A 560 22.80 -14.17 -11.21
CA LEU A 560 24.06 -13.90 -10.52
C LEU A 560 25.18 -14.62 -11.28
N GLU A 561 26.21 -13.88 -11.71
CA GLU A 561 27.22 -14.48 -12.60
C GLU A 561 28.65 -13.97 -12.45
N LYS A 562 29.60 -14.74 -13.00
CA LYS A 562 31.01 -14.36 -13.20
C LYS A 562 31.72 -13.94 -11.91
N THR A 563 32.13 -14.91 -11.10
CA THR A 563 32.81 -14.65 -9.80
C THR A 563 34.09 -15.46 -9.65
N ASN A 564 35.05 -15.00 -8.84
CA ASN A 564 36.25 -15.78 -8.51
C ASN A 564 35.90 -17.01 -7.67
N LYS A 565 34.95 -16.87 -6.75
CA LYS A 565 34.59 -17.92 -5.80
C LYS A 565 33.15 -18.35 -6.02
N SER A 566 32.25 -17.84 -5.17
CA SER A 566 30.86 -18.27 -5.11
C SER A 566 29.96 -17.18 -5.66
N THR A 567 29.01 -17.48 -6.56
CA THR A 567 28.08 -16.43 -7.03
C THR A 567 27.22 -15.92 -5.88
N ILE A 568 26.77 -16.85 -5.03
CA ILE A 568 26.03 -16.59 -3.79
C ILE A 568 26.85 -17.15 -2.64
N TYR A 569 27.16 -16.28 -1.67
CA TYR A 569 27.88 -16.66 -0.48
C TYR A 569 27.15 -16.20 0.79
N ILE A 570 26.73 -17.17 1.60
CA ILE A 570 26.13 -16.94 2.92
C ILE A 570 27.15 -17.31 3.98
N THR A 571 27.46 -16.39 4.89
CA THR A 571 28.45 -16.60 5.94
C THR A 571 28.01 -16.14 7.33
N THR A 572 28.51 -16.85 8.34
CA THR A 572 28.43 -16.45 9.75
C THR A 572 29.61 -16.99 10.56
N LEU A 573 30.17 -16.15 11.44
CA LEU A 573 31.30 -16.51 12.30
C LEU A 573 30.90 -16.87 13.73
N SER A 574 29.85 -16.27 14.29
CA SER A 574 29.53 -16.38 15.72
C SER A 574 28.04 -16.42 16.06
N SER A 575 27.15 -16.23 15.09
CA SER A 575 25.70 -16.23 15.30
C SER A 575 25.03 -17.30 14.45
N SER A 576 23.98 -17.93 14.96
CA SER A 576 23.11 -18.72 14.10
C SER A 576 22.28 -17.80 13.21
N ILE A 577 22.15 -18.14 11.93
CA ILE A 577 21.32 -17.44 10.96
C ILE A 577 20.30 -18.41 10.39
N ASP A 578 19.14 -17.90 9.99
CA ASP A 578 17.97 -18.72 9.70
C ASP A 578 17.10 -18.08 8.61
N ASN A 579 16.33 -18.91 7.91
CA ASN A 579 15.29 -18.53 6.94
C ASN A 579 15.81 -17.78 5.71
N PHE A 580 16.19 -18.54 4.70
CA PHE A 580 16.58 -18.02 3.39
C PHE A 580 15.77 -18.67 2.29
N ILE A 581 15.21 -17.87 1.40
CA ILE A 581 14.45 -18.35 0.25
C ILE A 581 15.13 -17.84 -1.02
N PHE A 582 15.50 -18.76 -1.90
CA PHE A 582 16.03 -18.49 -3.22
C PHE A 582 15.15 -19.18 -4.25
N LYS A 583 14.31 -18.40 -4.94
CA LYS A 583 13.35 -18.92 -5.92
C LYS A 583 13.69 -18.39 -7.30
N ASN A 584 13.70 -19.27 -8.31
CA ASN A 584 13.92 -18.87 -9.70
C ASN A 584 15.21 -18.05 -9.89
N ILE A 585 16.31 -18.51 -9.29
CA ILE A 585 17.62 -17.88 -9.38
C ILE A 585 18.45 -18.52 -10.49
N ASN A 586 19.16 -17.71 -11.29
CA ASN A 586 20.15 -18.21 -12.24
C ASN A 586 21.56 -17.91 -11.71
N SER A 587 22.25 -18.93 -11.20
CA SER A 587 23.66 -18.86 -10.85
C SER A 587 24.51 -19.41 -12.00
N SER A 588 25.49 -18.64 -12.46
CA SER A 588 26.34 -19.09 -13.57
C SER A 588 27.78 -18.57 -13.54
N TYR A 589 28.71 -19.30 -14.15
CA TYR A 589 30.09 -18.85 -14.37
C TYR A 589 30.87 -18.57 -13.07
N ALA A 590 30.63 -19.38 -12.03
CA ALA A 590 31.36 -19.28 -10.77
C ALA A 590 32.76 -19.91 -10.87
N GLY A 591 33.75 -19.29 -10.24
CA GLY A 591 35.12 -19.80 -10.24
C GLY A 591 35.30 -21.01 -9.34
N GLU A 592 34.56 -21.07 -8.22
CA GLU A 592 34.53 -22.22 -7.30
C GLU A 592 33.13 -22.85 -7.20
N ARG A 593 32.11 -22.11 -6.75
CA ARG A 593 30.80 -22.69 -6.35
C ARG A 593 29.63 -21.86 -6.87
N GLY A 594 28.53 -22.48 -7.25
CA GLY A 594 27.31 -21.72 -7.58
C GLY A 594 26.78 -21.01 -6.33
N PHE A 595 26.38 -21.83 -5.36
CA PHE A 595 25.80 -21.44 -4.09
C PHE A 595 26.59 -22.05 -2.93
N GLU A 596 27.09 -21.20 -2.03
CA GLU A 596 27.81 -21.64 -0.84
C GLU A 596 27.20 -21.01 0.42
N ALA A 597 26.78 -21.86 1.36
CA ALA A 597 26.58 -21.47 2.75
C ALA A 597 27.73 -22.03 3.59
N ARG A 598 28.44 -21.14 4.29
CA ARG A 598 29.57 -21.53 5.13
C ARG A 598 29.61 -20.74 6.42
N GLY A 599 29.61 -21.41 7.57
CA GLY A 599 29.74 -20.71 8.84
C GLY A 599 30.30 -21.60 9.94
N SER A 600 30.89 -20.97 10.96
CA SER A 600 31.31 -21.64 12.20
C SER A 600 30.15 -21.83 13.19
N SER A 601 28.96 -21.34 12.83
CA SER A 601 27.70 -21.40 13.56
C SER A 601 26.60 -21.88 12.62
N ARG A 602 25.40 -22.11 13.17
CA ARG A 602 24.29 -22.74 12.46
C ARG A 602 23.71 -21.87 11.34
N ILE A 603 23.52 -22.45 10.15
CA ILE A 603 22.78 -21.88 9.01
C ILE A 603 21.59 -22.79 8.72
N ASN A 604 20.39 -22.29 9.02
CA ASN A 604 19.14 -23.06 9.01
C ASN A 604 18.14 -22.60 7.94
N ASN A 605 17.21 -23.50 7.61
CA ASN A 605 16.03 -23.24 6.80
C ASN A 605 16.34 -22.52 5.48
N VAL A 606 17.20 -23.15 4.68
CA VAL A 606 17.57 -22.65 3.35
C VAL A 606 16.73 -23.40 2.32
N THR A 607 15.93 -22.64 1.57
CA THR A 607 15.16 -23.14 0.43
C THR A 607 15.80 -22.65 -0.86
N ILE A 608 16.13 -23.59 -1.75
CA ILE A 608 16.60 -23.32 -3.11
C ILE A 608 15.64 -24.04 -4.04
N GLU A 609 14.85 -23.25 -4.77
CA GLU A 609 13.74 -23.76 -5.56
C GLU A 609 13.71 -23.15 -6.97
N ASN A 610 13.33 -23.97 -7.96
CA ASN A 610 13.08 -23.54 -9.35
C ASN A 610 14.29 -22.83 -9.97
N SER A 611 15.51 -23.14 -9.50
CA SER A 611 16.71 -22.39 -9.83
C SER A 611 17.61 -23.16 -10.79
N ILE A 612 18.39 -22.41 -11.57
CA ILE A 612 19.38 -22.96 -12.51
C ILE A 612 20.76 -22.61 -11.98
N ILE A 613 21.57 -23.64 -11.71
CA ILE A 613 22.96 -23.49 -11.32
C ILE A 613 23.80 -24.12 -12.42
N SER A 614 24.58 -23.32 -13.12
CA SER A 614 25.29 -23.76 -14.32
C SER A 614 26.73 -23.31 -14.33
N TYR A 615 27.62 -24.09 -14.95
CA TYR A 615 28.97 -23.65 -15.30
C TYR A 615 29.75 -23.08 -14.09
N TRP A 616 29.84 -23.84 -13.00
CA TRP A 616 30.68 -23.52 -11.85
C TRP A 616 32.05 -24.20 -11.97
N ALA A 617 32.97 -23.91 -11.05
CA ALA A 617 34.34 -24.44 -11.06
C ALA A 617 35.14 -24.11 -12.34
N ARG A 618 34.90 -22.93 -12.95
CA ARG A 618 35.39 -22.63 -14.31
C ARG A 618 36.87 -22.32 -14.45
N GLU A 619 37.53 -21.82 -13.41
CA GLU A 619 38.99 -21.68 -13.36
C GLU A 619 39.44 -21.21 -11.96
N PHE A 620 40.22 -22.03 -11.29
CA PHE A 620 40.90 -21.64 -10.05
C PHE A 620 42.35 -22.10 -10.12
N VAL A 621 43.27 -21.14 -10.04
CA VAL A 621 44.69 -21.40 -9.89
C VAL A 621 45.16 -20.79 -8.58
N ASP A 622 44.85 -21.43 -7.45
CA ASP A 622 45.63 -21.17 -6.24
C ASP A 622 46.89 -22.03 -6.30
N LEU A 623 47.94 -21.41 -6.84
CA LEU A 623 49.28 -21.99 -7.05
C LEU A 623 49.97 -22.45 -5.74
N ASN A 624 49.31 -22.41 -4.58
CA ASN A 624 49.92 -22.68 -3.28
C ASN A 624 49.15 -23.64 -2.35
N VAL A 625 48.10 -24.33 -2.79
CA VAL A 625 47.36 -25.24 -1.89
C VAL A 625 47.61 -26.71 -2.23
N SER A 626 48.37 -27.39 -1.36
CA SER A 626 48.68 -28.82 -1.46
C SER A 626 47.55 -29.74 -0.96
N SER A 627 46.29 -29.31 -0.96
CA SER A 627 45.17 -30.06 -0.40
C SER A 627 44.03 -30.19 -1.41
N TYR A 628 43.56 -31.43 -1.63
CA TYR A 628 42.32 -31.76 -2.32
C TYR A 628 41.17 -30.84 -1.87
N PHE A 629 40.52 -30.18 -2.82
CA PHE A 629 39.38 -29.29 -2.56
C PHE A 629 38.20 -29.73 -3.44
N SER A 630 36.99 -29.72 -2.88
CA SER A 630 35.76 -29.95 -3.65
C SER A 630 35.05 -28.63 -3.96
N SER A 631 34.54 -28.51 -5.18
CA SER A 631 33.93 -27.33 -5.78
C SER A 631 32.50 -27.64 -6.25
N PRO A 632 31.55 -27.69 -5.31
CA PRO A 632 30.16 -28.05 -5.57
C PRO A 632 29.32 -26.93 -6.20
N ALA A 633 28.28 -27.29 -6.95
CA ALA A 633 27.29 -26.33 -7.46
C ALA A 633 26.49 -25.72 -6.31
N ILE A 634 25.98 -26.54 -5.39
CA ILE A 634 25.32 -26.13 -4.15
C ILE A 634 26.01 -26.79 -2.96
N THR A 635 26.36 -26.03 -1.93
CA THR A 635 26.93 -26.62 -0.72
C THR A 635 26.64 -25.91 0.59
N LEU A 636 26.63 -26.72 1.65
CA LEU A 636 26.71 -26.30 3.04
C LEU A 636 28.01 -26.82 3.65
N ARG A 637 28.87 -25.92 4.17
CA ARG A 637 30.18 -26.27 4.76
C ARG A 637 30.45 -25.61 6.09
N GLY A 638 31.26 -26.28 6.92
CA GLY A 638 31.78 -25.73 8.17
C GLY A 638 30.78 -25.61 9.33
N ASN A 639 29.50 -25.88 9.07
CA ASN A 639 28.41 -25.73 10.04
C ASN A 639 28.48 -26.79 11.17
N THR A 640 28.17 -26.36 12.40
CA THR A 640 28.08 -27.20 13.61
C THR A 640 26.64 -27.67 13.86
N GLY A 641 26.08 -28.49 12.97
CA GLY A 641 24.74 -29.09 13.08
C GLY A 641 23.57 -28.10 12.97
N GLY A 642 22.53 -28.47 12.21
CA GLY A 642 21.29 -27.68 12.07
C GLY A 642 20.55 -27.80 10.73
N ASP A 643 19.52 -28.65 10.75
CA ASP A 643 18.13 -28.58 10.25
C ASP A 643 17.69 -27.93 8.90
N TYR A 644 16.89 -28.74 8.17
CA TYR A 644 16.00 -28.49 7.02
C TYR A 644 16.55 -27.58 5.92
N TRP A 645 17.26 -28.19 4.98
CA TRP A 645 17.48 -27.61 3.66
C TRP A 645 16.46 -28.21 2.69
N LEU A 646 15.79 -27.36 1.94
CA LEU A 646 14.90 -27.79 0.86
C LEU A 646 15.54 -27.38 -0.47
N ILE A 647 16.14 -28.35 -1.16
CA ILE A 647 16.71 -28.16 -2.49
C ILE A 647 15.78 -28.87 -3.46
N ARG A 648 14.92 -28.11 -4.13
CA ARG A 648 13.88 -28.71 -4.98
C ARG A 648 13.74 -28.09 -6.36
N ASN A 649 13.40 -28.93 -7.35
CA ASN A 649 13.08 -28.50 -8.71
C ASN A 649 14.16 -27.60 -9.34
N ASN A 650 15.43 -27.91 -9.07
CA ASN A 650 16.56 -27.16 -9.64
C ASN A 650 17.16 -27.91 -10.82
N THR A 651 17.71 -27.16 -11.77
CA THR A 651 18.52 -27.70 -12.86
C THR A 651 19.99 -27.34 -12.63
N ILE A 652 20.83 -28.37 -12.42
CA ILE A 652 22.26 -28.23 -12.16
C ILE A 652 23.04 -28.76 -13.35
N ILE A 653 23.81 -27.89 -14.00
CA ILE A 653 24.51 -28.19 -15.26
C ILE A 653 25.99 -27.83 -15.13
N GLY A 654 26.84 -28.84 -14.95
CA GLY A 654 28.28 -28.64 -15.01
C GLY A 654 28.76 -28.41 -16.45
N ASP A 655 29.98 -27.89 -16.63
CA ASP A 655 30.57 -27.60 -17.95
C ASP A 655 30.94 -28.87 -18.75
N GLY A 656 30.63 -30.07 -18.23
CA GLY A 656 31.18 -31.31 -18.74
C GLY A 656 32.67 -31.41 -18.42
N VAL A 657 33.16 -32.62 -18.22
CA VAL A 657 34.51 -32.95 -17.72
C VAL A 657 35.60 -32.73 -18.79
N TYR A 658 35.47 -31.69 -19.62
CA TYR A 658 36.33 -31.43 -20.76
C TYR A 658 36.98 -30.06 -20.65
N GLY A 659 38.08 -29.98 -19.88
CA GLY A 659 39.12 -29.01 -20.22
C GLY A 659 39.96 -28.39 -19.10
N PHE A 660 39.61 -28.54 -17.82
CA PHE A 660 40.31 -27.85 -16.72
C PHE A 660 40.61 -28.83 -15.56
N ASP A 661 41.70 -28.55 -14.83
CA ASP A 661 42.50 -29.43 -13.96
C ASP A 661 41.78 -30.62 -13.26
N THR A 662 42.32 -31.83 -13.41
CA THR A 662 41.76 -33.11 -12.92
C THR A 662 41.94 -33.34 -11.40
N SER A 663 42.17 -32.28 -10.63
CA SER A 663 42.58 -32.37 -9.21
C SER A 663 41.47 -32.02 -8.19
N TYR A 664 40.23 -31.78 -8.63
CA TYR A 664 39.14 -31.30 -7.79
C TYR A 664 37.83 -32.05 -8.02
N ASP A 665 37.02 -32.27 -6.98
CA ASP A 665 35.69 -32.87 -7.10
C ASP A 665 34.66 -31.79 -7.43
N ILE A 666 34.17 -31.76 -8.67
CA ILE A 666 33.15 -30.82 -9.14
C ILE A 666 31.76 -31.40 -8.84
N ASN A 667 31.32 -31.36 -7.58
CA ASN A 667 30.06 -32.00 -7.17
C ASN A 667 28.82 -31.23 -7.64
N GLY A 668 27.70 -31.90 -7.86
CA GLY A 668 26.40 -31.24 -8.04
C GLY A 668 25.91 -30.62 -6.73
N ILE A 669 25.40 -31.45 -5.82
CA ILE A 669 24.95 -31.03 -4.48
C ILE A 669 25.84 -31.68 -3.43
N ASP A 670 26.42 -30.89 -2.52
CA ASP A 670 27.31 -31.36 -1.45
C ASP A 670 26.90 -30.81 -0.09
N ILE A 671 26.29 -31.67 0.72
CA ILE A 671 25.75 -31.34 2.04
C ILE A 671 26.61 -31.99 3.12
N LYS A 672 27.18 -31.16 4.00
CA LYS A 672 28.02 -31.62 5.11
C LYS A 672 27.43 -31.29 6.47
N ASN A 673 27.41 -32.26 7.38
CA ASN A 673 26.93 -32.15 8.77
C ASN A 673 25.50 -31.55 8.88
N SER A 674 24.57 -32.01 8.03
CA SER A 674 23.19 -31.50 7.99
C SER A 674 22.18 -32.52 8.50
N VAL A 675 21.15 -32.03 9.20
CA VAL A 675 20.06 -32.86 9.72
C VAL A 675 18.80 -32.62 8.88
N ASN A 676 18.15 -33.69 8.44
CA ASN A 676 16.93 -33.68 7.63
C ASN A 676 16.98 -32.81 6.35
N PRO A 677 18.06 -32.83 5.52
CA PRO A 677 17.99 -32.18 4.21
C PRO A 677 17.02 -32.92 3.29
N ILE A 678 16.20 -32.18 2.56
CA ILE A 678 15.30 -32.67 1.50
C ILE A 678 15.88 -32.23 0.16
N ILE A 679 16.20 -33.20 -0.68
CA ILE A 679 16.72 -32.99 -2.04
C ILE A 679 15.76 -33.70 -2.98
N GLU A 680 14.92 -32.94 -3.67
CA GLU A 680 13.85 -33.51 -4.49
C GLU A 680 13.62 -32.85 -5.85
N TYR A 681 13.18 -33.62 -6.85
CA TYR A 681 12.81 -33.08 -8.16
C TYR A 681 13.94 -32.35 -8.90
N ASN A 682 15.21 -32.55 -8.53
CA ASN A 682 16.32 -31.86 -9.19
C ASN A 682 16.82 -32.66 -10.40
N GLU A 683 17.21 -31.96 -11.47
CA GLU A 683 18.03 -32.52 -12.54
C GLU A 683 19.49 -32.13 -12.32
N ILE A 684 20.41 -33.10 -12.31
CA ILE A 684 21.84 -32.87 -12.08
C ILE A 684 22.64 -33.56 -13.17
N LYS A 685 23.47 -32.81 -13.91
CA LYS A 685 24.33 -33.36 -14.95
C LYS A 685 25.66 -32.64 -15.14
N GLY A 686 26.63 -33.32 -15.74
CA GLY A 686 27.92 -32.74 -16.11
C GLY A 686 28.83 -32.41 -14.90
N ALA A 687 28.56 -33.02 -13.75
CA ALA A 687 29.35 -32.92 -12.52
C ALA A 687 30.30 -34.13 -12.38
N HIS A 688 31.23 -34.10 -11.42
CA HIS A 688 31.97 -35.29 -10.99
C HIS A 688 31.05 -36.22 -10.23
N HIS A 689 30.66 -35.82 -9.01
CA HIS A 689 29.67 -36.55 -8.23
C HIS A 689 28.32 -35.84 -8.26
N GLY A 690 27.22 -36.59 -8.19
CA GLY A 690 25.87 -36.06 -8.33
C GLY A 690 25.35 -35.43 -7.04
N ILE A 691 24.96 -36.28 -6.10
CA ILE A 691 24.49 -35.88 -4.77
C ILE A 691 25.42 -36.47 -3.72
N VAL A 692 25.90 -35.61 -2.84
CA VAL A 692 26.93 -35.94 -1.87
C VAL A 692 26.46 -35.56 -0.48
N ILE A 693 26.45 -36.53 0.44
CA ILE A 693 26.16 -36.32 1.87
C ILE A 693 27.40 -36.72 2.67
N ARG A 694 27.98 -35.79 3.44
CA ARG A 694 29.22 -36.08 4.18
C ARG A 694 29.18 -35.67 5.65
N GLY A 695 30.02 -36.32 6.44
CA GLY A 695 30.34 -35.98 7.82
C GLY A 695 29.42 -36.64 8.85
N ALA A 696 30.01 -37.00 10.00
CA ALA A 696 29.35 -37.78 11.04
C ALA A 696 28.17 -37.06 11.73
N GLY A 697 28.00 -35.75 11.49
CA GLY A 697 26.83 -35.00 11.94
C GLY A 697 25.64 -35.06 10.99
N SER A 698 25.77 -35.69 9.82
CA SER A 698 24.69 -35.78 8.82
C SER A 698 23.73 -36.93 9.16
N SER A 699 22.42 -36.64 9.15
CA SER A 699 21.39 -37.64 9.45
C SER A 699 20.02 -37.29 8.87
N GLY A 700 19.18 -38.28 8.59
CA GLY A 700 17.77 -38.06 8.22
C GLY A 700 17.56 -37.41 6.86
N TRP A 701 18.54 -37.44 5.97
CA TRP A 701 18.39 -36.94 4.61
C TRP A 701 17.24 -37.63 3.87
N ASN A 702 16.61 -36.90 2.97
CA ASN A 702 15.57 -37.39 2.09
C ASN A 702 15.91 -37.00 0.65
N ILE A 703 16.50 -37.93 -0.09
CA ILE A 703 16.90 -37.76 -1.49
C ILE A 703 15.85 -38.47 -2.35
N ARG A 704 14.98 -37.74 -3.03
CA ARG A 704 13.87 -38.37 -3.76
C ARG A 704 13.50 -37.72 -5.08
N TYR A 705 13.09 -38.54 -6.04
CA TYR A 705 12.56 -38.04 -7.32
C TYR A 705 13.53 -37.11 -8.05
N ASN A 706 14.84 -37.31 -7.90
CA ASN A 706 15.86 -36.58 -8.64
C ASN A 706 16.24 -37.36 -9.91
N TYR A 707 16.67 -36.63 -10.93
CA TYR A 707 17.28 -37.19 -12.13
C TYR A 707 18.75 -36.77 -12.20
N VAL A 708 19.63 -37.70 -11.85
CA VAL A 708 21.08 -37.49 -11.81
C VAL A 708 21.70 -38.26 -12.96
N HIS A 709 22.38 -37.57 -13.87
CA HIS A 709 22.90 -38.24 -15.05
C HIS A 709 24.16 -37.61 -15.66
N GLU A 710 24.89 -38.41 -16.45
CA GLU A 710 26.07 -37.95 -17.21
C GLU A 710 27.16 -37.37 -16.30
N LEU A 711 27.66 -38.20 -15.39
CA LEU A 711 28.63 -37.81 -14.37
C LEU A 711 30.04 -38.40 -14.62
N ALA A 712 31.06 -37.67 -14.16
CA ALA A 712 32.46 -38.08 -14.24
C ALA A 712 32.87 -39.14 -13.22
N ASP A 713 32.04 -39.36 -12.21
CA ASP A 713 32.37 -40.10 -11.01
C ASP A 713 31.06 -40.69 -10.44
N ASP A 714 30.88 -40.69 -9.12
CA ASP A 714 29.71 -41.30 -8.47
C ASP A 714 28.36 -40.58 -8.68
N LEU A 715 27.29 -41.36 -8.87
CA LEU A 715 25.92 -40.82 -8.88
C LEU A 715 25.51 -40.30 -7.50
N ILE A 716 25.78 -41.08 -6.45
CA ILE A 716 25.58 -40.70 -5.05
C ILE A 716 26.83 -41.04 -4.24
N TRP A 717 27.28 -40.11 -3.39
CA TRP A 717 28.41 -40.34 -2.49
C TRP A 717 28.07 -40.01 -1.04
N PHE A 718 28.08 -41.05 -0.20
CA PHE A 718 28.02 -40.96 1.25
C PHE A 718 29.43 -41.05 1.82
N SER A 719 29.90 -39.99 2.49
CA SER A 719 31.25 -39.99 3.08
C SER A 719 31.22 -39.73 4.58
N ASN A 720 31.73 -40.68 5.38
CA ASN A 720 31.81 -40.56 6.83
C ASN A 720 30.45 -40.30 7.51
N VAL A 721 29.37 -40.95 7.06
CA VAL A 721 28.04 -40.83 7.66
C VAL A 721 27.68 -42.07 8.49
N ASP A 722 26.80 -41.89 9.49
CA ASP A 722 26.29 -42.97 10.34
C ASP A 722 24.83 -42.67 10.69
N SER A 723 23.90 -42.97 9.77
CA SER A 723 22.48 -42.67 9.98
C SER A 723 21.57 -43.69 9.31
N SER A 724 20.91 -44.49 10.15
CA SER A 724 19.85 -45.42 9.73
C SER A 724 18.52 -44.74 9.37
N THR A 725 18.40 -43.43 9.61
CA THR A 725 17.18 -42.65 9.32
C THR A 725 17.24 -41.93 7.96
N GLY A 726 18.37 -41.99 7.25
CA GLY A 726 18.50 -41.46 5.90
C GLY A 726 17.69 -42.28 4.90
N VAL A 727 17.14 -41.61 3.88
CA VAL A 727 16.34 -42.23 2.83
C VAL A 727 16.74 -41.67 1.46
N THR A 728 16.95 -42.57 0.51
CA THR A 728 17.13 -42.28 -0.92
C THR A 728 16.13 -43.11 -1.73
N TYR A 729 15.12 -42.48 -2.33
CA TYR A 729 14.09 -43.25 -3.04
C TYR A 729 13.44 -42.58 -4.25
N GLY A 730 12.94 -43.37 -5.19
CA GLY A 730 12.23 -42.84 -6.36
C GLY A 730 13.11 -42.02 -7.31
N ASN A 731 14.44 -42.15 -7.25
CA ASN A 731 15.37 -41.41 -8.10
C ASN A 731 15.71 -42.17 -9.39
N ILE A 732 16.07 -41.42 -10.42
CA ILE A 732 16.67 -41.93 -11.65
C ILE A 732 18.14 -41.48 -11.65
N LEU A 733 19.04 -42.46 -11.65
CA LEU A 733 20.48 -42.28 -11.48
C LEU A 733 21.16 -42.98 -12.64
N ALA A 734 21.75 -42.25 -13.59
CA ALA A 734 22.21 -42.86 -14.84
C ALA A 734 23.54 -42.34 -15.36
N ASN A 735 24.33 -43.18 -16.05
CA ASN A 735 25.57 -42.79 -16.71
C ASN A 735 26.59 -42.13 -15.76
N GLY A 736 26.98 -42.88 -14.71
CA GLY A 736 28.08 -42.52 -13.79
C GLY A 736 29.39 -43.16 -14.25
N SER A 737 30.50 -42.42 -14.21
CA SER A 737 31.79 -42.93 -14.67
C SER A 737 32.62 -43.61 -13.58
N ASP A 738 32.11 -43.69 -12.35
CA ASP A 738 32.61 -44.57 -11.30
C ASP A 738 31.44 -45.36 -10.64
N ASP A 739 30.98 -44.98 -9.43
CA ASP A 739 29.97 -45.76 -8.69
C ASP A 739 28.53 -45.25 -8.81
N GLY A 740 27.58 -46.16 -8.64
CA GLY A 740 26.20 -45.79 -8.39
C GLY A 740 26.03 -45.17 -7.00
N VAL A 741 26.58 -45.84 -5.98
CA VAL A 741 26.60 -45.36 -4.60
C VAL A 741 27.95 -45.69 -3.95
N ASP A 742 28.75 -44.64 -3.70
CA ASP A 742 29.94 -44.72 -2.85
C ASP A 742 29.54 -44.49 -1.37
N THR A 743 30.13 -45.27 -0.47
CA THR A 743 29.89 -45.23 0.97
C THR A 743 31.16 -45.03 1.80
N ASP A 744 32.22 -44.46 1.21
CA ASP A 744 33.52 -44.29 1.84
C ASP A 744 33.48 -43.75 3.29
N GLY A 745 34.10 -44.50 4.22
CA GLY A 745 34.19 -44.17 5.64
C GLY A 745 32.84 -44.15 6.39
N SER A 746 31.75 -44.59 5.74
CA SER A 746 30.40 -44.56 6.32
C SER A 746 30.08 -45.86 7.06
N LEU A 747 29.31 -45.75 8.16
CA LEU A 747 28.86 -46.87 8.96
C LEU A 747 27.43 -47.31 8.62
N ASP A 748 26.54 -46.37 8.33
CA ASP A 748 25.15 -46.64 7.94
C ASP A 748 24.64 -45.54 7.00
N VAL A 749 24.09 -45.94 5.85
CA VAL A 749 23.53 -45.05 4.81
C VAL A 749 22.00 -45.12 4.71
N GLY A 750 21.34 -45.85 5.62
CA GLY A 750 19.89 -45.89 5.72
C GLY A 750 19.20 -46.70 4.61
N LEU A 751 18.01 -46.25 4.21
CA LEU A 751 17.16 -46.90 3.20
C LEU A 751 17.44 -46.34 1.80
N ILE A 752 17.76 -47.22 0.86
CA ILE A 752 17.87 -46.91 -0.57
C ILE A 752 16.83 -47.77 -1.28
N ALA A 753 15.72 -47.18 -1.74
CA ALA A 753 14.61 -47.95 -2.30
C ALA A 753 13.94 -47.37 -3.53
N ASN A 754 13.34 -48.22 -4.38
CA ASN A 754 12.56 -47.75 -5.53
C ASN A 754 13.35 -46.77 -6.44
N ASN A 755 14.66 -46.95 -6.56
CA ASN A 755 15.49 -46.16 -7.49
C ASN A 755 15.77 -46.94 -8.77
N ILE A 756 16.11 -46.24 -9.84
CA ILE A 756 16.66 -46.82 -11.07
C ILE A 756 18.10 -46.35 -11.20
N PHE A 757 19.03 -47.31 -11.22
CA PHE A 757 20.43 -47.10 -11.54
C PHE A 757 20.73 -47.70 -12.91
N TYR A 758 21.23 -46.89 -13.85
CA TYR A 758 21.50 -47.32 -15.22
C TYR A 758 22.88 -46.88 -15.70
N GLU A 759 23.70 -47.80 -16.20
CA GLU A 759 25.02 -47.49 -16.78
C GLU A 759 25.99 -46.83 -15.77
N VAL A 760 26.69 -47.67 -15.01
CA VAL A 760 27.82 -47.23 -14.17
C VAL A 760 29.09 -47.98 -14.56
N MET A 761 30.26 -47.36 -14.36
CA MET A 761 31.52 -47.95 -14.80
C MET A 761 32.10 -48.92 -13.79
N SER A 762 32.02 -48.68 -12.48
CA SER A 762 32.67 -49.56 -11.50
C SER A 762 31.66 -50.43 -10.74
N GLN A 763 30.89 -49.88 -9.79
CA GLN A 763 29.89 -50.66 -9.06
C GLN A 763 28.56 -49.95 -8.85
N MET A 764 27.49 -50.70 -8.62
CA MET A 764 26.18 -50.10 -8.33
C MET A 764 26.01 -49.73 -6.85
N ILE A 765 26.19 -50.68 -5.92
CA ILE A 765 25.95 -50.46 -4.49
C ILE A 765 26.62 -51.51 -3.58
N PRO A 766 26.93 -51.18 -2.32
CA PRO A 766 27.74 -50.04 -1.91
C PRO A 766 29.22 -50.34 -2.10
N TYR A 767 30.03 -49.35 -2.52
CA TYR A 767 31.49 -49.43 -2.35
C TYR A 767 31.84 -49.20 -0.88
N ALA A 768 32.08 -50.29 -0.13
CA ALA A 768 32.36 -50.20 1.29
C ALA A 768 33.88 -50.27 1.57
N THR A 769 34.41 -49.20 2.17
CA THR A 769 35.79 -49.12 2.68
C THR A 769 35.88 -49.50 4.18
N GLU A 770 34.79 -49.38 4.95
CA GLU A 770 34.75 -49.72 6.40
C GLU A 770 33.58 -50.64 6.84
N GLY A 771 32.89 -51.28 5.90
CA GLY A 771 31.80 -52.23 6.20
C GLY A 771 30.44 -51.56 6.40
N ALA A 772 30.21 -50.48 5.64
CA ALA A 772 29.00 -49.69 5.63
C ALA A 772 27.72 -50.55 5.54
N HIS A 773 26.77 -50.24 6.41
CA HIS A 773 25.43 -50.81 6.43
C HIS A 773 24.50 -50.01 5.52
N GLY A 774 23.66 -50.71 4.74
CA GLY A 774 22.57 -50.08 3.99
C GLY A 774 21.44 -51.07 3.73
N ILE A 775 20.22 -50.55 3.62
CA ILE A 775 19.01 -51.32 3.31
C ILE A 775 18.59 -50.99 1.88
N PHE A 776 18.75 -51.94 0.97
CA PHE A 776 18.49 -51.78 -0.46
C PHE A 776 17.23 -52.56 -0.85
N LYS A 777 16.15 -51.87 -1.21
CA LYS A 777 14.87 -52.52 -1.55
C LYS A 777 14.23 -52.02 -2.83
N ASN A 778 13.59 -52.89 -3.61
CA ASN A 778 12.81 -52.48 -4.79
C ASN A 778 13.60 -51.63 -5.81
N ASN A 779 14.94 -51.68 -5.86
CA ASN A 779 15.70 -50.90 -6.84
C ASN A 779 15.89 -51.70 -8.14
N ILE A 780 16.02 -51.00 -9.25
CA ILE A 780 16.47 -51.56 -10.53
C ILE A 780 17.92 -51.14 -10.78
N PHE A 781 18.81 -52.10 -10.98
CA PHE A 781 20.22 -51.89 -11.33
C PHE A 781 20.51 -52.49 -12.70
N VAL A 782 20.91 -51.66 -13.66
CA VAL A 782 21.11 -52.08 -15.04
C VAL A 782 22.43 -51.58 -15.60
N LYS A 783 23.14 -52.45 -16.31
CA LYS A 783 24.33 -52.11 -17.13
C LYS A 783 25.49 -51.59 -16.27
N VAL A 784 26.36 -52.51 -15.85
CA VAL A 784 27.67 -52.19 -15.24
C VAL A 784 28.76 -52.56 -16.25
N SER A 785 29.88 -51.82 -16.28
CA SER A 785 31.00 -52.14 -17.19
C SER A 785 31.53 -53.56 -16.99
N GLN A 786 32.22 -54.11 -18.00
CA GLN A 786 32.73 -55.49 -17.96
C GLN A 786 33.75 -55.76 -16.84
N SER A 787 34.43 -54.72 -16.35
CA SER A 787 35.38 -54.81 -15.23
C SER A 787 34.73 -54.62 -13.86
N GLY A 788 33.45 -54.21 -13.82
CA GLY A 788 32.72 -53.89 -12.60
C GLY A 788 31.90 -55.04 -12.02
N ALA A 789 31.13 -54.73 -10.98
CA ALA A 789 30.19 -55.63 -10.33
C ALA A 789 28.95 -54.85 -9.84
N PHE A 790 27.81 -55.51 -9.61
CA PHE A 790 26.68 -54.82 -8.97
C PHE A 790 27.01 -54.44 -7.52
N ILE A 791 27.71 -55.34 -6.83
CA ILE A 791 28.09 -55.17 -5.42
C ILE A 791 29.58 -55.39 -5.25
N MET A 792 30.29 -54.45 -4.61
CA MET A 792 31.75 -54.57 -4.43
C MET A 792 32.23 -53.99 -3.10
N THR A 793 33.18 -54.66 -2.44
CA THR A 793 33.86 -54.12 -1.25
C THR A 793 35.38 -54.14 -1.38
N GLU A 794 36.05 -53.26 -0.62
CA GLU A 794 37.51 -53.29 -0.48
C GLU A 794 37.99 -54.62 0.15
N PRO A 795 39.26 -55.01 -0.08
CA PRO A 795 39.86 -56.16 0.57
C PRO A 795 39.77 -56.05 2.09
N ASN A 796 39.34 -57.15 2.72
CA ASN A 796 39.08 -57.34 4.14
C ASN A 796 37.85 -56.60 4.70
N VAL A 797 37.02 -56.03 3.82
CA VAL A 797 35.74 -55.39 4.19
C VAL A 797 34.57 -56.32 3.84
N GLY A 798 33.67 -56.55 4.81
CA GLY A 798 32.46 -57.33 4.64
C GLY A 798 31.19 -56.47 4.72
N LEU A 799 30.05 -57.05 4.34
CA LEU A 799 28.73 -56.40 4.33
C LEU A 799 27.82 -56.91 5.45
N SER A 800 28.37 -57.19 6.64
CA SER A 800 27.76 -58.05 7.67
C SER A 800 26.38 -57.60 8.20
N ASN A 801 25.92 -56.40 7.85
CA ASN A 801 24.60 -55.89 8.22
C ASN A 801 23.74 -55.47 7.03
N SER A 802 24.28 -55.33 5.81
CA SER A 802 23.53 -54.81 4.66
C SER A 802 22.45 -55.78 4.19
N VAL A 803 21.29 -55.22 3.87
CA VAL A 803 20.08 -55.95 3.46
C VAL A 803 19.79 -55.64 2.00
N PHE A 804 19.59 -56.67 1.18
CA PHE A 804 19.23 -56.52 -0.23
C PHE A 804 17.94 -57.31 -0.47
N GLU A 805 16.82 -56.66 -0.76
CA GLU A 805 15.53 -57.35 -0.83
C GLU A 805 14.69 -56.85 -2.01
N ASN A 806 14.14 -57.77 -2.81
CA ASN A 806 13.27 -57.44 -3.96
C ASN A 806 13.88 -56.40 -4.92
N ASN A 807 15.20 -56.40 -5.10
CA ASN A 807 15.83 -55.61 -6.15
C ASN A 807 15.80 -56.38 -7.48
N LEU A 808 16.04 -55.68 -8.59
CA LEU A 808 16.16 -56.27 -9.91
C LEU A 808 17.49 -55.86 -10.52
N TYR A 809 18.29 -56.84 -10.92
CA TYR A 809 19.61 -56.66 -11.51
C TYR A 809 19.64 -57.15 -12.95
N TYR A 810 20.31 -56.43 -13.83
CA TYR A 810 20.50 -56.89 -15.21
C TYR A 810 21.75 -56.33 -15.86
N ASN A 811 22.57 -57.19 -16.47
CA ASN A 811 23.64 -56.73 -17.35
C ASN A 811 23.55 -57.38 -18.73
N PHE A 812 23.85 -56.60 -19.76
CA PHE A 812 23.85 -57.07 -21.16
C PHE A 812 25.06 -57.96 -21.46
N SER A 813 26.15 -57.78 -20.71
CA SER A 813 27.36 -58.61 -20.76
C SER A 813 27.52 -59.43 -19.47
N SER A 814 28.19 -60.57 -19.58
CA SER A 814 28.57 -61.37 -18.40
C SER A 814 29.59 -60.61 -17.56
N ILE A 815 29.27 -60.40 -16.28
CA ILE A 815 30.13 -59.79 -15.26
C ILE A 815 30.11 -60.62 -13.98
N SER A 816 31.04 -60.36 -13.06
CA SER A 816 30.90 -60.78 -11.68
C SER A 816 29.68 -60.09 -11.08
N PHE A 817 28.76 -60.83 -10.44
CA PHE A 817 27.59 -60.20 -9.82
C PHE A 817 28.01 -59.38 -8.60
N ALA A 818 28.79 -60.01 -7.71
CA ALA A 818 29.38 -59.36 -6.55
C ALA A 818 30.87 -59.68 -6.43
N SER A 819 31.64 -58.77 -5.84
CA SER A 819 33.05 -58.95 -5.48
C SER A 819 33.27 -58.52 -4.03
N ILE A 820 33.23 -59.49 -3.11
CA ILE A 820 33.30 -59.22 -1.66
C ILE A 820 34.65 -59.67 -1.14
N ASN A 821 35.40 -58.77 -0.50
CA ASN A 821 36.73 -59.06 0.04
C ASN A 821 37.64 -59.74 -1.04
N GLY A 822 37.61 -59.21 -2.26
CA GLY A 822 38.34 -59.74 -3.42
C GLY A 822 37.87 -61.10 -3.95
N THR A 823 36.76 -61.65 -3.44
CA THR A 823 36.15 -62.90 -3.94
C THR A 823 34.97 -62.58 -4.83
N ALA A 824 35.01 -63.04 -6.09
CA ALA A 824 33.90 -62.90 -7.02
C ALA A 824 32.80 -63.94 -6.78
N TYR A 825 31.55 -63.52 -6.90
CA TYR A 825 30.35 -64.35 -6.78
C TYR A 825 29.48 -64.19 -8.02
N THR A 826 28.94 -65.29 -8.53
CA THR A 826 27.75 -65.27 -9.40
C THR A 826 26.51 -64.89 -8.58
N PHE A 827 25.41 -64.53 -9.24
CA PHE A 827 24.17 -64.20 -8.55
C PHE A 827 23.69 -65.33 -7.63
N THR A 828 23.66 -66.57 -8.11
CA THR A 828 23.23 -67.73 -7.30
C THR A 828 24.14 -68.00 -6.11
N GLU A 829 25.46 -67.83 -6.28
CA GLU A 829 26.43 -67.98 -5.18
C GLU A 829 26.27 -66.86 -4.15
N TRP A 830 26.03 -65.62 -4.59
CA TRP A 830 25.74 -64.48 -3.72
C TRP A 830 24.51 -64.74 -2.83
N GLN A 831 23.38 -65.13 -3.44
CA GLN A 831 22.15 -65.43 -2.71
C GLN A 831 22.35 -66.55 -1.67
N SER A 832 23.19 -67.53 -2.00
CA SER A 832 23.47 -68.69 -1.12
C SER A 832 24.49 -68.39 -0.02
N ALA A 833 25.47 -67.52 -0.28
CA ALA A 833 26.61 -67.28 0.60
C ALA A 833 26.31 -66.28 1.72
N PHE A 834 25.44 -65.29 1.48
CA PHE A 834 25.22 -64.19 2.42
C PHE A 834 23.79 -64.14 2.99
N GLY A 835 22.84 -64.91 2.44
CA GLY A 835 21.48 -65.08 2.99
C GLY A 835 20.59 -63.82 3.03
N ASN A 836 21.16 -62.66 2.72
CA ASN A 836 20.56 -61.33 2.81
C ASN A 836 19.95 -60.86 1.48
N ASP A 837 19.84 -61.74 0.48
CA ASP A 837 19.28 -61.44 -0.85
C ASP A 837 18.49 -62.63 -1.44
N SER A 838 17.39 -63.01 -0.77
CA SER A 838 16.61 -64.20 -1.16
C SER A 838 15.49 -63.93 -2.16
N THR A 839 15.12 -62.66 -2.38
CA THR A 839 13.93 -62.27 -3.16
C THR A 839 14.24 -61.41 -4.38
N SER A 840 15.47 -60.92 -4.55
CA SER A 840 15.82 -60.15 -5.75
C SER A 840 15.87 -61.03 -7.00
N LEU A 841 15.77 -60.37 -8.15
CA LEU A 841 15.74 -60.99 -9.47
C LEU A 841 16.96 -60.58 -10.30
N TYR A 842 17.49 -61.51 -11.11
CA TYR A 842 18.50 -61.22 -12.13
C TYR A 842 17.87 -61.40 -13.52
N THR A 843 17.19 -60.36 -14.03
CA THR A 843 16.40 -60.41 -15.27
C THR A 843 16.28 -59.02 -15.90
N ASN A 844 16.08 -58.94 -17.21
CA ASN A 844 15.89 -57.67 -17.90
C ASN A 844 14.61 -56.97 -17.40
N PRO A 845 14.67 -55.69 -16.96
CA PRO A 845 13.49 -54.95 -16.51
C PRO A 845 12.53 -54.55 -17.63
N LEU A 846 12.92 -54.69 -18.91
CA LEU A 846 12.12 -54.34 -20.08
C LEU A 846 11.66 -52.87 -20.04
N PHE A 847 12.62 -51.94 -20.09
CA PHE A 847 12.34 -50.51 -20.25
C PHE A 847 11.78 -50.20 -21.63
N ASN A 848 10.97 -49.14 -21.76
CA ASN A 848 10.39 -48.73 -23.03
C ASN A 848 11.45 -48.28 -24.04
N ASN A 849 12.44 -47.48 -23.61
CA ASN A 849 13.60 -47.14 -24.43
C ASN A 849 14.80 -46.66 -23.60
N GLU A 850 15.63 -47.60 -23.15
CA GLU A 850 16.82 -47.27 -22.36
C GLU A 850 17.88 -46.46 -23.13
N THR A 851 17.88 -46.51 -24.48
CA THR A 851 18.86 -45.75 -25.28
C THR A 851 18.56 -44.25 -25.34
N SER A 852 17.31 -43.85 -25.08
CA SER A 852 16.91 -42.45 -24.93
C SER A 852 16.69 -42.05 -23.48
N PHE A 853 17.17 -42.85 -22.51
CA PHE A 853 16.94 -42.67 -21.07
C PHE A 853 15.44 -42.68 -20.67
N ASP A 854 14.59 -43.37 -21.45
CA ASP A 854 13.21 -43.65 -21.06
C ASP A 854 13.16 -44.99 -20.30
N PHE A 855 13.20 -44.87 -18.97
CA PHE A 855 13.20 -45.99 -18.04
C PHE A 855 11.81 -46.39 -17.56
N THR A 856 10.74 -45.93 -18.22
CA THR A 856 9.38 -46.42 -17.94
C THR A 856 9.24 -47.89 -18.37
N LEU A 857 8.37 -48.64 -17.70
CA LEU A 857 8.28 -50.10 -17.87
C LEU A 857 7.39 -50.51 -19.05
N GLN A 858 7.80 -51.54 -19.79
CA GLN A 858 6.95 -52.24 -20.76
C GLN A 858 5.91 -53.12 -20.05
N SER A 859 4.79 -53.41 -20.71
CA SER A 859 3.66 -54.17 -20.13
C SER A 859 3.95 -55.59 -19.66
N THR A 860 5.07 -56.16 -20.07
CA THR A 860 5.52 -57.51 -19.66
C THR A 860 6.72 -57.47 -18.73
N SER A 861 7.06 -56.30 -18.21
CA SER A 861 8.19 -56.12 -17.30
C SER A 861 8.05 -57.02 -16.07
N PRO A 862 9.12 -57.72 -15.67
CA PRO A 862 9.13 -58.48 -14.42
C PRO A 862 9.19 -57.59 -13.16
N ALA A 863 9.28 -56.26 -13.31
CA ALA A 863 9.29 -55.31 -12.21
C ALA A 863 7.88 -54.86 -11.78
N ILE A 864 6.85 -55.13 -12.59
CA ILE A 864 5.44 -54.77 -12.31
C ILE A 864 4.90 -55.66 -11.21
N ASP A 865 4.18 -55.11 -10.24
CA ASP A 865 3.47 -55.83 -9.16
C ASP A 865 4.33 -56.78 -8.30
N THR A 866 5.65 -56.56 -8.22
CA THR A 866 6.60 -57.47 -7.54
C THR A 866 7.47 -56.81 -6.48
N GLY A 867 7.35 -55.49 -6.33
CA GLY A 867 7.96 -54.72 -5.26
C GLY A 867 7.32 -55.01 -3.90
N LEU A 868 8.12 -54.84 -2.85
CA LEU A 868 7.64 -54.86 -1.47
C LEU A 868 6.86 -53.59 -1.18
N ASN A 869 5.69 -53.72 -0.55
CA ASN A 869 5.02 -52.57 0.06
C ASN A 869 5.81 -52.14 1.30
N LEU A 870 6.42 -50.95 1.24
CA LEU A 870 7.24 -50.38 2.31
C LEU A 870 6.41 -49.49 3.27
N GLY A 871 5.13 -49.26 2.96
CA GLY A 871 4.21 -48.37 3.67
C GLY A 871 4.47 -46.88 3.41
N SER A 872 3.59 -46.02 3.96
CA SER A 872 3.75 -44.56 3.87
C SER A 872 5.04 -44.10 4.58
N PRO A 873 5.83 -43.17 4.01
CA PRO A 873 5.53 -42.32 2.84
C PRO A 873 6.11 -42.80 1.50
N TYR A 874 6.35 -44.10 1.32
CA TYR A 874 6.96 -44.68 0.11
C TYR A 874 5.95 -45.16 -0.93
N ASP A 875 4.67 -44.93 -0.66
CA ASP A 875 3.50 -45.19 -1.50
C ASP A 875 3.58 -44.42 -2.83
N PHE A 876 4.13 -43.20 -2.81
CA PHE A 876 4.26 -42.36 -4.01
C PHE A 876 5.60 -42.52 -4.75
N ILE A 877 5.55 -42.85 -6.05
CA ILE A 877 6.71 -42.80 -6.98
C ILE A 877 6.32 -42.16 -8.32
N LEU A 878 7.24 -42.09 -9.29
CA LEU A 878 7.04 -41.33 -10.53
C LEU A 878 5.97 -41.94 -11.44
N SER A 879 5.12 -41.10 -12.03
CA SER A 879 4.33 -41.45 -13.21
C SER A 879 5.22 -41.54 -14.44
N SER A 880 4.81 -42.37 -15.41
CA SER A 880 5.44 -42.45 -16.73
C SER A 880 5.51 -41.12 -17.49
N GLY A 881 4.66 -40.14 -17.15
CA GLY A 881 4.66 -38.79 -17.73
C GLY A 881 5.58 -37.78 -17.04
N SER A 882 6.33 -38.16 -16.01
CA SER A 882 7.17 -37.23 -15.24
C SER A 882 8.32 -36.66 -16.06
N ASN A 883 8.55 -35.35 -15.96
CA ASN A 883 9.62 -34.65 -16.69
C ASN A 883 10.21 -33.50 -15.87
N TRP A 884 11.53 -33.52 -15.64
CA TRP A 884 12.27 -32.51 -14.87
C TRP A 884 12.41 -31.14 -15.56
N THR A 885 12.07 -31.04 -16.86
CA THR A 885 12.01 -29.75 -17.59
C THR A 885 10.64 -29.08 -17.54
N ASN A 886 9.61 -29.80 -17.10
CA ASN A 886 8.24 -29.29 -17.03
C ASN A 886 7.63 -29.57 -15.65
N GLN A 887 7.14 -30.78 -15.42
CA GLN A 887 6.49 -31.17 -14.17
C GLN A 887 6.77 -32.63 -13.81
N ILE A 888 7.07 -32.86 -12.53
CA ILE A 888 7.10 -34.20 -11.94
C ILE A 888 5.69 -34.57 -11.46
N ARG A 889 5.22 -35.76 -11.84
CA ARG A 889 3.93 -36.31 -11.41
C ARG A 889 4.19 -37.55 -10.58
N LEU A 890 3.65 -37.59 -9.37
CA LEU A 890 3.70 -38.78 -8.53
C LEU A 890 2.38 -39.54 -8.60
N LEU A 891 2.45 -40.85 -8.45
CA LEU A 891 1.32 -41.74 -8.34
C LEU A 891 1.48 -42.59 -7.10
N ASP A 892 0.36 -42.80 -6.40
CA ASP A 892 0.28 -43.78 -5.33
C ASP A 892 0.29 -45.18 -5.95
N GLN A 893 1.30 -45.99 -5.61
CA GLN A 893 1.43 -47.37 -6.09
C GLN A 893 0.28 -48.26 -5.61
N ASP A 894 -0.38 -47.94 -4.49
CA ASP A 894 -1.51 -48.74 -3.99
C ASP A 894 -2.75 -48.66 -4.91
N ASP A 895 -2.79 -47.67 -5.81
CA ASP A 895 -3.87 -47.48 -6.79
C ASP A 895 -3.66 -48.24 -8.12
N TYR A 896 -2.47 -48.81 -8.34
CA TYR A 896 -2.08 -49.42 -9.62
C TYR A 896 -1.67 -50.88 -9.45
N GLY A 897 -2.22 -51.74 -10.31
CA GLY A 897 -1.86 -53.15 -10.33
C GLY A 897 -2.32 -53.94 -9.09
N SER A 898 -1.56 -54.95 -8.71
CA SER A 898 -1.82 -55.86 -7.59
C SER A 898 -0.74 -55.85 -6.51
N GLY A 899 0.34 -55.11 -6.74
CA GLY A 899 1.43 -54.88 -5.80
C GLY A 899 2.26 -53.68 -6.26
N TRP A 900 3.27 -53.29 -5.47
CA TRP A 900 4.15 -52.18 -5.85
C TRP A 900 5.09 -52.57 -7.00
N GLU A 901 5.60 -51.58 -7.71
CA GLU A 901 6.68 -51.78 -8.68
C GLU A 901 8.06 -51.90 -8.00
N ILE A 902 8.97 -52.63 -8.65
CA ILE A 902 10.41 -52.47 -8.45
C ILE A 902 10.87 -51.32 -9.36
N GLY A 903 11.61 -50.35 -8.83
CA GLY A 903 12.11 -49.19 -9.53
C GLY A 903 11.36 -47.90 -9.19
N ALA A 904 11.64 -46.85 -9.97
CA ALA A 904 11.21 -45.48 -9.68
C ALA A 904 9.90 -45.06 -10.35
N TYR A 905 9.34 -45.90 -11.24
CA TYR A 905 8.12 -45.59 -11.99
C TYR A 905 6.98 -46.56 -11.65
N VAL A 906 5.77 -46.01 -11.48
CA VAL A 906 4.52 -46.79 -11.53
C VAL A 906 4.25 -47.23 -12.96
N TYR A 907 3.83 -48.47 -13.16
CA TYR A 907 3.38 -48.92 -14.46
C TYR A 907 1.89 -48.57 -14.67
N GLU A 908 1.63 -47.62 -15.56
CA GLU A 908 0.29 -47.23 -15.97
C GLU A 908 -0.18 -48.12 -17.15
N PRO A 909 -1.10 -49.09 -16.96
CA PRO A 909 -1.60 -49.88 -18.08
C PRO A 909 -2.31 -48.98 -19.09
N PRO A 910 -2.09 -49.17 -20.41
CA PRO A 910 -2.72 -48.35 -21.43
C PRO A 910 -4.25 -48.41 -21.28
N THR A 911 -4.86 -47.25 -21.05
CA THR A 911 -6.31 -47.12 -20.96
C THR A 911 -6.91 -47.38 -22.34
N THR A 912 -7.52 -48.55 -22.51
CA THR A 912 -8.37 -48.82 -23.67
C THR A 912 -9.54 -47.84 -23.64
N ILE A 913 -9.47 -46.77 -24.43
CA ILE A 913 -10.56 -45.79 -24.53
C ILE A 913 -11.77 -46.51 -25.13
N THR A 914 -12.69 -46.90 -24.27
CA THR A 914 -14.06 -47.22 -24.66
C THR A 914 -14.88 -46.01 -24.25
N GLU A 915 -15.27 -45.16 -25.21
CA GLU A 915 -16.25 -44.10 -24.96
C GLU A 915 -17.58 -44.73 -24.55
N THR A 916 -17.80 -44.88 -23.25
CA THR A 916 -19.12 -45.23 -22.72
C THR A 916 -19.94 -43.95 -22.53
N THR A 917 -20.66 -43.53 -23.57
CA THR A 917 -21.76 -42.59 -23.43
C THR A 917 -22.88 -43.23 -22.61
N THR A 918 -22.98 -42.89 -21.32
CA THR A 918 -24.17 -43.19 -20.52
C THR A 918 -25.20 -42.06 -20.71
N ILE A 919 -26.10 -42.23 -21.67
CA ILE A 919 -27.32 -41.42 -21.74
C ILE A 919 -28.27 -41.95 -20.68
N SER A 920 -28.40 -41.25 -19.54
CA SER A 920 -29.49 -41.51 -18.59
C SER A 920 -30.79 -40.91 -19.14
N THR A 921 -31.80 -41.77 -19.30
CA THR A 921 -33.12 -41.44 -19.84
C THR A 921 -34.04 -40.77 -18.81
N SER A 922 -33.60 -39.69 -18.16
CA SER A 922 -34.44 -38.93 -17.22
C SER A 922 -34.27 -37.42 -17.35
N GLY A 923 -34.65 -36.83 -18.49
CA GLY A 923 -34.88 -35.37 -18.62
C GLY A 923 -33.76 -34.43 -18.16
N GLY A 924 -32.53 -34.93 -18.01
CA GLY A 924 -31.38 -34.21 -17.47
C GLY A 924 -30.47 -33.72 -18.58
N TYR A 925 -29.89 -32.54 -18.38
CA TYR A 925 -28.89 -31.99 -19.30
C TYR A 925 -27.61 -32.85 -19.31
N PRO A 926 -26.90 -32.95 -20.45
CA PRO A 926 -25.68 -33.73 -20.59
C PRO A 926 -24.60 -33.43 -19.54
N SER A 927 -24.02 -34.48 -18.96
CA SER A 927 -22.87 -34.44 -18.06
C SER A 927 -21.75 -35.27 -18.67
N TYR A 928 -20.57 -34.69 -18.84
CA TYR A 928 -19.38 -35.36 -19.39
C TYR A 928 -18.37 -35.58 -18.28
N SER A 929 -17.73 -36.75 -18.26
CA SER A 929 -16.60 -37.00 -17.38
C SER A 929 -15.31 -36.69 -18.13
N VAL A 930 -14.39 -36.01 -17.46
CA VAL A 930 -13.05 -35.70 -17.92
C VAL A 930 -12.12 -36.65 -17.20
N SER A 931 -11.35 -37.45 -17.94
CA SER A 931 -10.32 -38.28 -17.33
C SER A 931 -9.21 -37.40 -16.76
N GLU A 932 -8.46 -37.89 -15.79
CA GLU A 932 -7.34 -37.14 -15.21
C GLU A 932 -6.31 -36.75 -16.29
N THR A 933 -6.01 -37.65 -17.24
CA THR A 933 -5.14 -37.34 -18.39
C THR A 933 -5.69 -36.17 -19.24
N GLN A 934 -6.99 -36.20 -19.56
CA GLN A 934 -7.63 -35.12 -20.32
C GLN A 934 -7.64 -33.81 -19.53
N PHE A 935 -7.78 -33.90 -18.22
CA PHE A 935 -7.79 -32.73 -17.35
C PHE A 935 -6.42 -32.07 -17.28
N VAL A 936 -5.33 -32.84 -17.29
CA VAL A 936 -3.96 -32.32 -17.33
C VAL A 936 -3.60 -31.75 -18.71
N GLU A 937 -3.95 -32.45 -19.79
CA GLU A 937 -3.63 -32.03 -21.17
C GLU A 937 -4.46 -30.82 -21.65
N GLY A 938 -5.52 -30.47 -20.91
CA GLY A 938 -6.50 -29.47 -21.32
C GLY A 938 -7.66 -30.10 -22.09
N TYR A 939 -8.79 -30.31 -21.41
CA TYR A 939 -9.97 -30.89 -22.02
C TYR A 939 -10.87 -29.82 -22.60
N THR A 940 -10.97 -29.79 -23.93
CA THR A 940 -11.80 -28.82 -24.66
C THR A 940 -13.15 -29.42 -25.04
N LYS A 941 -14.24 -28.73 -24.67
CA LYS A 941 -15.61 -29.17 -24.99
C LYS A 941 -16.56 -28.01 -25.30
N GLN A 942 -17.38 -28.22 -26.32
CA GLN A 942 -18.53 -27.38 -26.64
C GLN A 942 -19.71 -27.68 -25.71
N LEU A 943 -20.07 -26.72 -24.85
CA LEU A 943 -21.08 -26.87 -23.81
C LEU A 943 -22.22 -25.86 -24.00
N SER A 944 -23.46 -26.31 -23.79
CA SER A 944 -24.67 -25.46 -23.79
C SER A 944 -25.10 -25.18 -22.35
N LYS A 945 -26.01 -24.22 -22.16
CA LYS A 945 -26.66 -23.97 -20.87
C LYS A 945 -27.11 -25.28 -20.20
N ASN A 946 -26.75 -25.44 -18.94
CA ASN A 946 -26.94 -26.58 -18.05
C ASN A 946 -26.11 -27.84 -18.34
N HIS A 947 -25.23 -27.85 -19.35
CA HIS A 947 -24.25 -28.93 -19.51
C HIS A 947 -23.24 -28.91 -18.36
N LYS A 948 -22.69 -30.09 -18.04
CA LYS A 948 -21.75 -30.29 -16.94
C LYS A 948 -20.48 -31.02 -17.35
N LEU A 949 -19.35 -30.65 -16.77
CA LEU A 949 -18.12 -31.43 -16.77
C LEU A 949 -17.86 -31.95 -15.35
N ARG A 950 -17.49 -33.22 -15.23
CA ARG A 950 -17.03 -33.85 -13.99
C ARG A 950 -15.55 -34.13 -14.14
N PHE A 951 -14.75 -33.68 -13.18
CA PHE A 951 -13.31 -33.89 -13.15
C PHE A 951 -12.89 -34.18 -11.70
N LYS A 952 -11.67 -34.67 -11.51
CA LYS A 952 -11.13 -34.93 -10.18
C LYS A 952 -9.96 -34.01 -9.89
N VAL A 953 -9.88 -33.56 -8.64
CA VAL A 953 -8.74 -32.85 -8.04
C VAL A 953 -8.42 -33.63 -6.77
N GLU A 954 -7.16 -34.05 -6.61
CA GLU A 954 -6.72 -34.86 -5.47
C GLU A 954 -7.62 -36.09 -5.16
N GLY A 955 -8.14 -36.75 -6.21
CA GLY A 955 -9.02 -37.91 -6.09
C GLY A 955 -10.49 -37.59 -5.79
N GLU A 956 -10.80 -36.38 -5.31
CA GLU A 956 -12.15 -35.88 -5.03
C GLU A 956 -12.87 -35.42 -6.30
N SER A 957 -14.19 -35.58 -6.34
CA SER A 957 -14.99 -35.30 -7.55
C SER A 957 -15.57 -33.89 -7.57
N HIS A 958 -15.20 -33.10 -8.58
CA HIS A 958 -15.67 -31.73 -8.79
C HIS A 958 -16.57 -31.62 -10.03
N LEU A 959 -17.27 -30.49 -10.14
CA LEU A 959 -18.22 -30.21 -11.21
C LEU A 959 -18.03 -28.80 -11.77
N LEU A 960 -17.96 -28.66 -13.09
CA LEU A 960 -18.19 -27.39 -13.78
C LEU A 960 -19.56 -27.44 -14.45
N LYS A 961 -20.41 -26.45 -14.20
CA LYS A 961 -21.73 -26.28 -14.85
C LYS A 961 -21.75 -24.98 -15.65
N VAL A 962 -22.25 -25.03 -16.88
CA VAL A 962 -22.58 -23.83 -17.66
C VAL A 962 -23.94 -23.31 -17.24
N ASP A 963 -24.02 -22.09 -16.71
CA ASP A 963 -25.26 -21.48 -16.21
C ASP A 963 -25.93 -20.57 -17.25
N GLU A 964 -25.13 -19.79 -17.99
CA GLU A 964 -25.59 -18.90 -19.05
C GLU A 964 -24.57 -18.80 -20.18
N VAL A 965 -25.04 -18.62 -21.42
CA VAL A 965 -24.21 -18.38 -22.62
C VAL A 965 -24.85 -17.24 -23.40
N THR A 966 -24.12 -16.15 -23.58
CA THR A 966 -24.53 -15.00 -24.41
C THR A 966 -23.91 -15.10 -25.81
N GLU A 967 -23.77 -14.00 -26.54
CA GLU A 967 -23.04 -13.99 -27.82
C GLU A 967 -21.51 -13.87 -27.63
N SER A 968 -21.07 -13.26 -26.53
CA SER A 968 -19.66 -12.94 -26.23
C SER A 968 -19.14 -13.52 -24.92
N THR A 969 -20.01 -13.97 -24.01
CA THR A 969 -19.64 -14.44 -22.66
C THR A 969 -20.30 -15.74 -22.24
N VAL A 970 -19.70 -16.42 -21.25
CA VAL A 970 -20.26 -17.60 -20.58
C VAL A 970 -20.18 -17.45 -19.07
N LYS A 971 -21.28 -17.73 -18.38
CA LYS A 971 -21.31 -17.85 -16.91
C LYS A 971 -21.17 -19.32 -16.51
N ILE A 972 -20.18 -19.63 -15.68
CA ILE A 972 -19.89 -20.96 -15.17
C ILE A 972 -19.98 -21.02 -13.65
N ILE A 973 -20.21 -22.22 -13.13
CA ILE A 973 -20.21 -22.52 -11.69
C ILE A 973 -19.30 -23.73 -11.48
N VAL A 974 -18.33 -23.61 -10.58
CA VAL A 974 -17.33 -24.66 -10.28
C VAL A 974 -17.44 -25.12 -8.81
N SER A 975 -17.45 -26.44 -8.60
CA SER A 975 -17.30 -27.18 -7.34
C SER A 975 -18.49 -27.28 -6.34
N SER A 976 -18.23 -27.86 -5.17
CA SER A 976 -19.18 -28.25 -4.09
C SER A 976 -19.59 -27.08 -3.19
N GLU A 977 -18.68 -26.13 -2.94
CA GLU A 977 -18.99 -24.76 -2.53
C GLU A 977 -18.91 -23.89 -3.80
N PRO A 978 -20.06 -23.51 -4.37
CA PRO A 978 -20.10 -23.02 -5.75
C PRO A 978 -19.36 -21.68 -5.88
N GLN A 979 -18.31 -21.68 -6.69
CA GLN A 979 -17.63 -20.48 -7.17
C GLN A 979 -18.17 -20.12 -8.55
N GLU A 980 -18.59 -18.87 -8.73
CA GLU A 980 -19.17 -18.38 -9.98
C GLU A 980 -18.17 -17.49 -10.73
N ALA A 981 -18.11 -17.63 -12.06
CA ALA A 981 -17.33 -16.74 -12.90
C ALA A 981 -18.03 -16.50 -14.25
N THR A 982 -17.87 -15.29 -14.80
CA THR A 982 -18.23 -14.95 -16.17
C THR A 982 -16.94 -14.76 -16.97
N LEU A 983 -16.84 -15.43 -18.13
CA LEU A 983 -15.67 -15.38 -19.01
C LEU A 983 -16.06 -14.78 -20.36
N ALA A 984 -15.25 -13.87 -20.90
CA ALA A 984 -15.32 -13.43 -22.30
C ALA A 984 -14.46 -14.32 -23.22
N ILE A 985 -14.57 -14.14 -24.53
CA ILE A 985 -13.81 -14.96 -25.50
C ILE A 985 -12.30 -14.67 -25.36
N ASN A 986 -11.53 -15.75 -25.21
CA ASN A 986 -10.10 -15.84 -24.90
C ASN A 986 -9.74 -15.59 -23.43
N ASP A 987 -10.71 -15.37 -22.55
CA ASP A 987 -10.43 -15.24 -21.12
C ASP A 987 -10.17 -16.61 -20.48
N THR A 988 -9.27 -16.59 -19.51
CA THR A 988 -9.02 -17.67 -18.58
C THR A 988 -9.38 -17.22 -17.17
N ARG A 989 -9.98 -18.13 -16.39
CA ARG A 989 -10.24 -17.97 -14.95
C ARG A 989 -9.70 -19.17 -14.19
N LYS A 990 -9.16 -18.94 -13.00
CA LYS A 990 -8.53 -19.95 -12.15
C LYS A 990 -9.35 -20.15 -10.87
N PHE A 991 -9.41 -21.38 -10.36
CA PHE A 991 -10.19 -21.73 -9.18
C PHE A 991 -9.38 -22.60 -8.22
N GLU A 992 -9.47 -22.26 -6.94
CA GLU A 992 -8.94 -22.98 -5.79
C GLU A 992 -10.06 -23.87 -5.26
N LEU A 993 -9.84 -25.17 -5.12
CA LEU A 993 -10.84 -26.20 -4.85
C LEU A 993 -10.48 -27.11 -3.65
N THR A 994 -9.27 -27.02 -3.11
CA THR A 994 -8.70 -27.90 -2.07
C THR A 994 -8.38 -27.19 -0.74
N ASN A 995 -8.51 -25.86 -0.73
CA ASN A 995 -8.18 -24.92 0.33
C ASN A 995 -6.69 -24.93 0.75
N ASP A 996 -5.78 -25.12 -0.22
CA ASP A 996 -4.32 -25.24 -0.01
C ASP A 996 -3.53 -23.98 -0.39
N SER A 997 -4.22 -22.91 -0.81
CA SER A 997 -3.66 -21.66 -1.33
C SER A 997 -3.00 -21.76 -2.70
N PHE A 998 -3.32 -22.80 -3.50
CA PHE A 998 -2.98 -22.92 -4.90
C PHE A 998 -4.24 -23.02 -5.77
N TYR A 999 -4.21 -22.44 -6.96
CA TYR A 999 -5.25 -22.71 -7.94
C TYR A 999 -5.11 -24.14 -8.47
N ASP A 1000 -6.21 -24.90 -8.47
CA ASP A 1000 -6.29 -26.30 -8.91
C ASP A 1000 -6.73 -26.46 -10.37
N VAL A 1001 -7.52 -25.50 -10.87
CA VAL A 1001 -8.10 -25.58 -12.21
C VAL A 1001 -8.14 -24.23 -12.91
N SER A 1002 -7.74 -24.22 -14.18
CA SER A 1002 -7.96 -23.12 -15.10
C SER A 1002 -9.10 -23.47 -16.07
N VAL A 1003 -9.92 -22.49 -16.39
CA VAL A 1003 -11.02 -22.59 -17.34
C VAL A 1003 -10.87 -21.47 -18.36
N THR A 1004 -10.77 -21.83 -19.63
CA THR A 1004 -10.60 -20.88 -20.74
C THR A 1004 -11.81 -20.92 -21.68
N LEU A 1005 -12.39 -19.77 -22.02
CA LEU A 1005 -13.40 -19.67 -23.08
C LEU A 1005 -12.74 -19.41 -24.43
N ASN A 1006 -12.66 -20.41 -25.30
CA ASN A 1006 -11.98 -20.25 -26.59
C ASN A 1006 -12.84 -19.56 -27.66
N SER A 1007 -14.15 -19.78 -27.63
CA SER A 1007 -15.11 -19.23 -28.61
C SER A 1007 -16.55 -19.56 -28.22
N ILE A 1008 -17.51 -18.79 -28.76
CA ILE A 1008 -18.94 -19.12 -28.70
C ILE A 1008 -19.46 -19.29 -30.12
N ILE A 1009 -20.06 -20.45 -30.41
CA ILE A 1009 -20.65 -20.76 -31.71
C ILE A 1009 -22.05 -21.32 -31.48
N ASN A 1010 -23.07 -20.72 -32.09
CA ASN A 1010 -24.48 -21.16 -31.97
C ASN A 1010 -24.98 -21.26 -30.52
N LYS A 1011 -24.64 -20.29 -29.65
CA LYS A 1011 -24.97 -20.29 -28.20
C LYS A 1011 -24.39 -21.48 -27.43
N ARG A 1012 -23.24 -22.00 -27.88
CA ARG A 1012 -22.46 -23.01 -27.18
C ARG A 1012 -21.06 -22.46 -26.91
N ALA A 1013 -20.64 -22.55 -25.65
CA ALA A 1013 -19.33 -22.11 -25.21
C ALA A 1013 -18.31 -23.24 -25.43
N ASN A 1014 -17.23 -22.95 -26.14
CA ASN A 1014 -16.11 -23.85 -26.31
C ASN A 1014 -15.12 -23.66 -25.16
N LEU A 1015 -15.29 -24.44 -24.09
CA LEU A 1015 -14.50 -24.30 -22.87
C LEU A 1015 -13.35 -25.31 -22.85
N THR A 1016 -12.16 -24.86 -22.49
CA THR A 1016 -11.03 -25.73 -22.11
C THR A 1016 -10.91 -25.71 -20.59
N ILE A 1017 -10.88 -26.88 -19.96
CA ILE A 1017 -10.51 -26.99 -18.55
C ILE A 1017 -9.15 -27.67 -18.44
N GLN A 1018 -8.29 -27.16 -17.56
CA GLN A 1018 -6.96 -27.72 -17.34
C GLN A 1018 -6.59 -27.68 -15.87
N SER A 1019 -6.03 -28.77 -15.33
CA SER A 1019 -5.46 -28.75 -13.98
C SER A 1019 -4.24 -27.83 -13.94
N ILE A 1020 -4.14 -27.00 -12.91
CA ILE A 1020 -3.01 -26.12 -12.66
C ILE A 1020 -2.57 -26.26 -11.20
N ASN A 1021 -1.39 -25.73 -10.87
CA ASN A 1021 -0.90 -25.65 -9.50
C ASN A 1021 -0.10 -24.34 -9.37
N GLU A 1022 -0.80 -23.25 -9.09
CA GLU A 1022 -0.24 -21.90 -9.05
C GLU A 1022 -0.58 -21.22 -7.73
N THR A 1023 0.41 -20.65 -7.03
CA THR A 1023 0.20 -20.03 -5.71
C THR A 1023 -0.71 -18.80 -5.79
N ILE A 1024 -1.64 -18.68 -4.86
CA ILE A 1024 -2.50 -17.49 -4.70
C ILE A 1024 -1.73 -16.42 -3.93
N THR A 1025 -1.57 -15.25 -4.54
CA THR A 1025 -0.94 -14.06 -3.97
C THR A 1025 -1.91 -12.87 -3.95
N PRO A 1026 -1.67 -11.82 -3.14
CA PRO A 1026 -2.47 -10.59 -3.19
C PRO A 1026 -2.50 -9.94 -4.58
N GLU A 1027 -1.43 -10.07 -5.36
CA GLU A 1027 -1.34 -9.55 -6.73
C GLU A 1027 -2.21 -10.37 -7.70
N THR A 1028 -2.19 -11.70 -7.62
CA THR A 1028 -3.06 -12.56 -8.45
C THR A 1028 -4.53 -12.40 -8.09
N ILE A 1029 -4.85 -12.10 -6.82
CA ILE A 1029 -6.22 -11.77 -6.40
C ILE A 1029 -6.65 -10.44 -7.01
N ALA A 1030 -5.80 -9.41 -6.94
CA ALA A 1030 -6.08 -8.11 -7.53
C ALA A 1030 -6.27 -8.19 -9.07
N GLU A 1031 -5.46 -8.99 -9.77
CA GLU A 1031 -5.59 -9.20 -11.22
C GLU A 1031 -6.91 -9.89 -11.59
N GLU A 1032 -7.35 -10.88 -10.82
CA GLU A 1032 -8.63 -11.56 -11.03
C GLU A 1032 -9.83 -10.65 -10.67
N GLU A 1033 -9.70 -9.81 -9.65
CA GLU A 1033 -10.70 -8.78 -9.28
C GLU A 1033 -10.82 -7.68 -10.35
N GLU A 1034 -9.70 -7.21 -10.90
CA GLU A 1034 -9.65 -6.22 -11.98
C GLU A 1034 -10.31 -6.76 -13.26
N LYS A 1035 -9.99 -7.99 -13.67
CA LYS A 1035 -10.64 -8.65 -14.82
C LYS A 1035 -12.13 -8.88 -14.59
N ALA A 1036 -12.57 -9.14 -13.35
CA ALA A 1036 -13.98 -9.26 -13.04
C ALA A 1036 -14.70 -7.91 -13.13
N GLN A 1037 -14.02 -6.81 -12.74
CA GLN A 1037 -14.53 -5.46 -12.84
C GLN A 1037 -14.63 -4.97 -14.30
N GLU A 1038 -13.63 -5.25 -15.14
CA GLU A 1038 -13.66 -4.91 -16.57
C GLU A 1038 -14.85 -5.56 -17.30
N ILE A 1039 -15.09 -6.86 -17.06
CA ILE A 1039 -16.24 -7.57 -17.66
C ILE A 1039 -17.57 -7.00 -17.16
N PHE A 1040 -17.65 -6.62 -15.88
CA PHE A 1040 -18.85 -6.00 -15.32
C PHE A 1040 -19.13 -4.62 -15.96
N GLU A 1041 -18.09 -3.82 -16.17
CA GLU A 1041 -18.21 -2.52 -16.83
C GLU A 1041 -18.63 -2.67 -18.30
N GLU A 1042 -18.06 -3.62 -19.04
CA GLU A 1042 -18.43 -3.92 -20.44
C GLU A 1042 -19.88 -4.45 -20.54
N GLU A 1043 -20.33 -5.33 -19.63
CA GLU A 1043 -21.71 -5.82 -19.60
C GLU A 1043 -22.72 -4.70 -19.29
N VAL A 1044 -22.35 -3.75 -18.43
CA VAL A 1044 -23.15 -2.55 -18.13
C VAL A 1044 -23.22 -1.62 -19.34
N GLU A 1045 -22.10 -1.42 -20.06
CA GLU A 1045 -22.03 -0.58 -21.25
C GLU A 1045 -22.87 -1.16 -22.41
N ASP A 1046 -22.82 -2.47 -22.65
CA ASP A 1046 -23.66 -3.16 -23.63
C ASP A 1046 -25.16 -3.08 -23.28
N ARG A 1047 -25.50 -3.20 -21.98
CA ARG A 1047 -26.88 -3.04 -21.50
C ARG A 1047 -27.39 -1.60 -21.68
N LEU A 1048 -26.54 -0.61 -21.46
CA LEU A 1048 -26.84 0.81 -21.69
C LEU A 1048 -27.02 1.11 -23.19
N SER A 1049 -26.16 0.57 -24.06
CA SER A 1049 -26.24 0.65 -25.52
C SER A 1049 -27.55 0.09 -26.10
N ILE A 1050 -28.03 -1.04 -25.56
CA ILE A 1050 -29.32 -1.62 -25.95
C ILE A 1050 -30.48 -0.71 -25.51
N ILE A 1051 -30.42 -0.14 -24.31
CA ILE A 1051 -31.44 0.79 -23.80
C ILE A 1051 -31.48 2.07 -24.65
N GLU A 1052 -30.32 2.62 -25.02
CA GLU A 1052 -30.23 3.78 -25.91
C GLU A 1052 -30.78 3.48 -27.31
N SER A 1053 -30.47 2.31 -27.87
CA SER A 1053 -31.01 1.86 -29.15
C SER A 1053 -32.53 1.70 -29.13
N ILE A 1054 -33.08 1.16 -28.03
CA ILE A 1054 -34.53 1.05 -27.82
C ILE A 1054 -35.16 2.44 -27.68
N LEU A 1055 -34.54 3.36 -26.92
CA LEU A 1055 -35.01 4.75 -26.77
C LEU A 1055 -35.03 5.49 -28.12
N ILE A 1056 -34.01 5.30 -28.97
CA ILE A 1056 -33.93 5.88 -30.32
C ILE A 1056 -35.04 5.33 -31.22
N VAL A 1057 -35.31 4.01 -31.18
CA VAL A 1057 -36.41 3.40 -31.95
C VAL A 1057 -37.77 3.87 -31.46
N VAL A 1058 -37.98 3.99 -30.14
CA VAL A 1058 -39.23 4.53 -29.56
C VAL A 1058 -39.41 6.00 -29.96
N LEU A 1059 -38.37 6.82 -29.90
CA LEU A 1059 -38.38 8.21 -30.39
C LEU A 1059 -38.70 8.29 -31.88
N ALA A 1060 -38.10 7.41 -32.70
CA ALA A 1060 -38.39 7.34 -34.14
C ALA A 1060 -39.85 6.94 -34.40
N ILE A 1061 -40.41 5.99 -33.64
CA ILE A 1061 -41.83 5.61 -33.73
C ILE A 1061 -42.75 6.75 -33.29
N ILE A 1062 -42.40 7.49 -32.23
CA ILE A 1062 -43.17 8.65 -31.77
C ILE A 1062 -43.13 9.77 -32.82
N VAL A 1063 -41.96 10.06 -33.39
CA VAL A 1063 -41.77 11.08 -34.44
C VAL A 1063 -42.50 10.67 -35.72
N PHE A 1064 -42.41 9.41 -36.12
CA PHE A 1064 -43.11 8.90 -37.30
C PHE A 1064 -44.64 8.86 -37.07
N GLY A 1065 -45.09 8.45 -35.88
CA GLY A 1065 -46.50 8.48 -35.49
C GLY A 1065 -47.08 9.88 -35.43
N SER A 1066 -46.32 10.86 -34.93
CA SER A 1066 -46.72 12.27 -34.92
C SER A 1066 -46.69 12.91 -36.31
N LEU A 1067 -45.74 12.54 -37.19
CA LEU A 1067 -45.75 12.90 -38.62
C LEU A 1067 -46.95 12.32 -39.36
N VAL A 1068 -47.27 11.04 -39.15
CA VAL A 1068 -48.45 10.37 -39.74
C VAL A 1068 -49.75 11.02 -39.22
N TRP A 1069 -49.83 11.35 -37.93
CA TRP A 1069 -50.96 12.09 -37.34
C TRP A 1069 -51.09 13.50 -37.93
N PHE A 1070 -49.98 14.22 -38.14
CA PHE A 1070 -49.98 15.56 -38.73
C PHE A 1070 -50.38 15.55 -40.21
N VAL A 1071 -50.00 14.51 -40.96
CA VAL A 1071 -50.41 14.28 -42.35
C VAL A 1071 -51.89 13.86 -42.43
N TRP A 1072 -52.39 13.08 -41.47
CA TRP A 1072 -53.80 12.66 -41.41
C TRP A 1072 -54.74 13.81 -41.04
N LYS A 1073 -54.32 14.75 -40.17
CA LYS A 1073 -55.10 15.94 -39.78
C LYS A 1073 -55.15 17.04 -40.85
N ARG A 1074 -54.35 16.93 -41.92
CA ARG A 1074 -54.30 17.87 -43.06
C ARG A 1074 -55.10 17.40 -44.29
N LYS A 1075 -55.72 16.21 -44.24
CA LYS A 1075 -56.81 15.80 -45.13
C LYS A 1075 -58.14 15.95 -44.40
#